data_AF-A0A7S8D693-F1
#
_entry.id   AF-A0A7S8D693-F1
#
_cell.length_a   1.000
_cell.length_b   1.000
_cell.length_c   1.000
_cell.angle_alpha   90.00
_cell.angle_beta   90.00
_cell.angle_gamma   90.00
#
_symmetry.space_group_name_H-M   'P 1'
#
loop_
_entity.id
_entity.type
_entity.pdbx_description
1 polymer ?
#
loop_
_entity_poly.entity_id
_entity_poly.type
_entity_poly.pdbx_seq_one_letter_code
_entity_poly.pdbx_strand_id
1 'polypeptide(L)'
;MSLRAVFTSGLLYVGLATAQQTYAKNQVAVVNDDEEAVKNFPSIEDVKLESPAFTDPKSIPAGFKNGTSGPTDDATLEYFLQSLASRNDWLTYKNPAFKSDEGRSIPYVYLTTSTQPQIKANASSTEKLRVYLQGGVHGNEPGGDQALLALLGKFDANSTWTASILEKMDIMILPRYNPDGVAYFQRVLATGYDPNRDHIRFASQQTRDVKALITDFHPHIAVDAHEFGATRPFGDNKQWHQAVDGQFDAMKNLNIHKDIREYSESVFAPQIAGAMEKRKLRWSPYIVGSAAEPLVFTQLDTQARAGDVSLALTQAMVFLTETRGIMLGGQNFQRRVVSGLTMIEAIVQTAADNAEEVYEVIEGARRKVIEGDEDIVISDSYTPENRTWDMIEVETGKLVKVPIEFLSSTPVKANLTRSRPEAYVFPQAWKEAADRLRLVGVKVDQLRSEFKGEVEALNVTSITLGASVYHGTVLNTVTTETKRKEITMPAGSYWVSARQAAAAYAFVVLEPENIDSYATFNILPVNVGDEYPVYRVMACLEDRVAELELALQGYGLDTESLAGNRVSQDTVEATPEPRQSTDLNLLSLFIPEPSDIQDQGTSGYHALLGAITVPERTKFPPKSTTLQLAATYFEHSNFFSPILYQESFHEIITVLYQDLPNIDQGKSVQKFQLCMVLAIAIRLLNRIDSAVPTTASDPFFASAIGILTERPQATWKGNLQHLQNLLLIVQYTIFASNLSAAWHFIGLATRLAIDLDLLNETRLSSGNSEEVILDAETNKRRRVFWSTYILETNLCVILNRPRSIPDEAVFTPLPSTSGPESCSPLANHCIQFRQLEYEIYHTLNYKPPANGAFFDYKVWKVGMKDRLVEWHATVPPVDTRSKLAPQNFFDGALYMTLVSLFSPSRHFPDLSEPELRDLARYASTTIELYREGFKEGKLRFYWRTTPNLFQSGAALVHCIKSLTLQRSVFDVDALKRSVSVCSTVLWGMAERYSPGTVYRDRFDELSASMSDVATDLSFEISDDFPFGQFSIPPLDLNGTAGIWTSTPPTLDPWIFDPT
;
A
#
# COMPACT_ATOMS: atom_id res chain seq x y z
N MET A 1 -26.07 -34.09 10.58
CA MET A 1 -25.42 -35.41 10.50
C MET A 1 -25.72 -36.19 11.77
N SER A 2 -26.03 -37.49 11.63
CA SER A 2 -26.50 -38.39 12.69
C SER A 2 -25.48 -38.59 13.83
N LEU A 3 -26.02 -38.72 15.05
CA LEU A 3 -25.38 -38.93 16.37
C LEU A 3 -24.53 -40.23 16.50
N ARG A 4 -24.03 -40.78 15.40
CA ARG A 4 -23.34 -42.09 15.34
C ARG A 4 -21.90 -42.06 14.83
N ALA A 5 -21.35 -40.89 14.49
CA ALA A 5 -19.94 -40.76 14.07
C ALA A 5 -18.98 -40.31 15.19
N VAL A 6 -19.49 -39.94 16.37
CA VAL A 6 -18.68 -39.41 17.49
C VAL A 6 -18.03 -40.52 18.34
N PHE A 7 -18.44 -41.79 18.19
CA PHE A 7 -18.00 -42.88 19.07
C PHE A 7 -16.94 -43.83 18.50
N THR A 8 -16.43 -43.60 17.29
CA THR A 8 -15.44 -44.49 16.64
C THR A 8 -14.03 -43.90 16.45
N SER A 9 -13.81 -42.64 16.81
CA SER A 9 -12.46 -42.04 16.85
C SER A 9 -11.87 -41.95 18.27
N GLY A 10 -12.67 -42.28 19.30
CA GLY A 10 -12.30 -42.15 20.72
C GLY A 10 -11.61 -43.36 21.35
N LEU A 11 -11.25 -44.40 20.59
CA LEU A 11 -10.70 -45.66 21.12
C LEU A 11 -9.32 -46.07 20.55
N LEU A 12 -8.63 -45.17 19.83
CA LEU A 12 -7.24 -45.38 19.39
C LEU A 12 -6.20 -44.54 20.15
N TYR A 13 -6.62 -43.75 21.15
CA TYR A 13 -5.74 -42.98 22.05
C TYR A 13 -5.79 -43.44 23.52
N VAL A 14 -6.18 -44.70 23.76
CA VAL A 14 -6.06 -45.31 25.09
C VAL A 14 -4.99 -46.40 25.00
N GLY A 15 -3.77 -46.05 25.43
CA GLY A 15 -2.70 -47.04 25.60
C GLY A 15 -1.36 -46.67 24.99
N LEU A 16 -0.82 -45.48 25.28
CA LEU A 16 0.63 -45.32 25.33
C LEU A 16 1.00 -45.01 26.78
N ALA A 17 1.68 -45.98 27.39
CA ALA A 17 2.27 -45.85 28.70
C ALA A 17 3.08 -44.56 28.80
N THR A 18 3.01 -43.93 29.97
CA THR A 18 3.76 -42.75 30.41
C THR A 18 5.27 -42.98 30.30
N ALA A 19 5.80 -42.95 29.08
CA ALA A 19 7.20 -42.71 28.85
C ALA A 19 7.40 -41.20 29.00
N GLN A 20 8.32 -40.81 29.89
CA GLN A 20 8.76 -39.44 30.07
C GLN A 20 9.28 -38.95 28.70
N GLN A 21 8.47 -38.21 27.95
CA GLN A 21 8.89 -37.68 26.65
C GLN A 21 9.91 -36.57 26.92
N THR A 22 11.17 -36.96 26.90
CA THR A 22 12.30 -36.03 26.91
C THR A 22 12.73 -35.86 25.47
N TYR A 23 12.64 -34.64 24.95
CA TYR A 23 13.14 -34.31 23.62
C TYR A 23 14.46 -33.55 23.77
N ALA A 24 15.52 -34.08 23.17
CA ALA A 24 16.88 -33.51 23.18
C ALA A 24 17.47 -33.15 24.59
N LYS A 25 16.83 -33.57 25.69
CA LYS A 25 17.17 -33.19 27.08
C LYS A 25 17.17 -31.67 27.34
N ASN A 26 16.30 -30.92 26.66
CA ASN A 26 16.20 -29.46 26.79
C ASN A 26 15.29 -28.99 27.95
N GLN A 27 14.74 -29.91 28.74
CA GLN A 27 13.90 -29.59 29.89
C GLN A 27 14.71 -28.96 31.02
N VAL A 28 14.16 -27.91 31.62
CA VAL A 28 14.68 -27.34 32.86
C VAL A 28 14.17 -28.18 34.02
N ALA A 29 15.07 -28.55 34.94
CA ALA A 29 14.68 -29.30 36.12
C ALA A 29 13.69 -28.51 36.98
N VAL A 30 12.67 -29.20 37.50
CA VAL A 30 11.79 -28.63 38.52
C VAL A 30 12.57 -28.48 39.82
N VAL A 31 12.63 -27.26 40.33
CA VAL A 31 13.21 -26.86 41.59
C VAL A 31 12.14 -26.04 42.30
N ASN A 32 11.38 -26.70 43.17
CA ASN A 32 10.33 -26.07 43.95
C ASN A 32 10.92 -25.14 45.01
N ASP A 33 10.17 -24.10 45.37
CA ASP A 33 10.43 -23.35 46.60
C ASP A 33 10.28 -24.25 47.82
N ASP A 34 11.13 -24.01 48.81
CA ASP A 34 11.01 -24.55 50.15
C ASP A 34 9.74 -24.03 50.85
N GLU A 35 9.26 -24.76 51.85
CA GLU A 35 8.01 -24.45 52.56
C GLU A 35 7.97 -23.02 53.12
N GLU A 36 9.10 -22.49 53.61
CA GLU A 36 9.19 -21.12 54.14
C GLU A 36 9.07 -20.06 53.03
N ALA A 37 9.65 -20.30 51.85
CA ALA A 37 9.51 -19.41 50.71
C ALA A 37 8.07 -19.42 50.15
N VAL A 38 7.42 -20.60 50.10
CA VAL A 38 6.02 -20.75 49.63
C VAL A 38 5.03 -19.91 50.45
N LYS A 39 5.27 -19.69 51.75
CA LYS A 39 4.41 -18.84 52.61
C LYS A 39 4.28 -17.41 52.10
N ASN A 40 5.24 -16.93 51.30
CA ASN A 40 5.19 -15.61 50.68
C ASN A 40 4.25 -15.53 49.49
N PHE A 41 3.68 -16.64 49.02
CA PHE A 41 2.90 -16.73 47.79
C PHE A 41 1.55 -17.46 48.02
N PRO A 42 0.69 -16.98 48.93
CA PRO A 42 -0.60 -17.61 49.21
C PRO A 42 -1.52 -17.55 47.99
N SER A 43 -2.37 -18.58 47.83
CA SER A 43 -3.41 -18.59 46.80
C SER A 43 -4.36 -17.39 46.93
N ILE A 44 -4.90 -16.93 45.80
CA ILE A 44 -5.86 -15.81 45.75
C ILE A 44 -7.27 -16.38 45.61
N GLU A 45 -8.08 -16.34 46.67
CA GLU A 45 -9.40 -16.99 46.70
C GLU A 45 -10.49 -16.25 45.90
N ASP A 46 -10.39 -14.92 45.77
CA ASP A 46 -11.43 -14.07 45.17
C ASP A 46 -11.39 -14.00 43.63
N VAL A 47 -10.59 -14.83 42.97
CA VAL A 47 -10.43 -14.82 41.50
C VAL A 47 -10.80 -16.18 40.92
N LYS A 48 -11.91 -16.20 40.18
CA LYS A 48 -12.34 -17.37 39.40
C LYS A 48 -11.55 -17.45 38.10
N LEU A 49 -10.82 -18.55 37.91
CA LEU A 49 -10.08 -18.84 36.67
C LEU A 49 -10.91 -19.76 35.77
N GLU A 50 -11.40 -19.21 34.66
CA GLU A 50 -12.29 -19.90 33.72
C GLU A 50 -11.50 -20.58 32.58
N SER A 51 -10.41 -21.28 32.90
CA SER A 51 -9.61 -22.05 31.93
C SER A 51 -9.62 -23.55 32.24
N PRO A 52 -9.33 -24.43 31.27
CA PRO A 52 -9.51 -25.88 31.42
C PRO A 52 -8.83 -26.47 32.65
N ALA A 53 -7.59 -26.07 32.93
CA ALA A 53 -6.83 -26.56 34.07
C ALA A 53 -7.48 -26.24 35.44
N PHE A 54 -8.35 -25.24 35.53
CA PHE A 54 -9.01 -24.84 36.78
C PHE A 54 -10.48 -25.22 36.85
N THR A 55 -11.18 -25.28 35.71
CA THR A 55 -12.60 -25.70 35.64
C THR A 55 -12.75 -27.21 35.64
N ASP A 56 -11.77 -27.96 35.11
CA ASP A 56 -11.65 -29.40 35.26
C ASP A 56 -10.23 -29.78 35.72
N PRO A 57 -9.92 -29.71 37.03
CA PRO A 57 -8.60 -30.05 37.54
C PRO A 57 -8.16 -31.49 37.28
N LYS A 58 -9.08 -32.39 36.90
CA LYS A 58 -8.75 -33.77 36.53
C LYS A 58 -8.17 -33.88 35.12
N SER A 59 -8.36 -32.85 34.29
CA SER A 59 -7.76 -32.75 32.96
C SER A 59 -6.26 -32.45 32.99
N ILE A 60 -5.74 -31.92 34.12
CA ILE A 60 -4.32 -31.59 34.24
C ILE A 60 -3.47 -32.86 34.08
N PRO A 61 -2.55 -32.92 33.11
CA PRO A 61 -1.68 -34.06 32.93
C PRO A 61 -0.80 -34.30 34.17
N ALA A 62 -0.65 -35.56 34.59
CA ALA A 62 0.17 -35.93 35.75
C ALA A 62 1.65 -35.47 35.63
N GLY A 63 2.14 -35.34 34.39
CA GLY A 63 3.49 -34.88 34.08
C GLY A 63 3.75 -33.41 34.40
N PHE A 64 2.71 -32.57 34.52
CA PHE A 64 2.84 -31.13 34.76
C PHE A 64 3.48 -30.82 36.12
N LYS A 65 3.09 -31.57 37.16
CA LYS A 65 3.66 -31.40 38.51
C LYS A 65 5.18 -31.55 38.52
N ASN A 66 5.71 -32.42 37.66
CA ASN A 66 7.14 -32.70 37.55
C ASN A 66 7.81 -31.99 36.37
N GLY A 67 7.12 -31.06 35.69
CA GLY A 67 7.67 -30.31 34.57
C GLY A 67 8.03 -31.18 33.37
N THR A 68 7.21 -32.19 33.06
CA THR A 68 7.41 -33.11 31.92
C THR A 68 6.31 -32.99 30.87
N SER A 69 5.31 -32.15 31.11
CA SER A 69 4.24 -31.79 30.17
C SER A 69 3.63 -30.45 30.59
N GLY A 70 2.97 -29.75 29.67
CA GLY A 70 2.13 -28.59 30.00
C GLY A 70 0.90 -28.94 30.86
N PRO A 71 0.25 -27.93 31.46
CA PRO A 71 -0.94 -28.10 32.33
C PRO A 71 -2.23 -28.40 31.54
N THR A 72 -2.26 -28.08 30.26
CA THR A 72 -3.40 -28.30 29.35
C THR A 72 -2.85 -28.85 28.03
N ASP A 73 -3.24 -30.06 27.63
CA ASP A 73 -2.81 -30.64 26.35
C ASP A 73 -3.46 -29.94 25.15
N ASP A 74 -2.94 -30.17 23.94
CA ASP A 74 -3.40 -29.48 22.73
C ASP A 74 -4.85 -29.78 22.37
N ALA A 75 -5.32 -31.02 22.58
CA ALA A 75 -6.69 -31.40 22.26
C ALA A 75 -7.69 -30.72 23.21
N THR A 76 -7.33 -30.65 24.50
CA THR A 76 -8.12 -29.93 25.51
C THR A 76 -8.16 -28.42 25.21
N LEU A 77 -7.02 -27.81 24.85
CA LEU A 77 -6.96 -26.41 24.44
C LEU A 77 -7.84 -26.16 23.22
N GLU A 78 -7.70 -26.96 22.16
CA GLU A 78 -8.44 -26.78 20.91
C GLU A 78 -9.95 -26.97 21.13
N TYR A 79 -10.35 -27.98 21.89
CA TYR A 79 -11.74 -28.19 22.27
C TYR A 79 -12.30 -27.00 23.05
N PHE A 80 -11.53 -26.44 23.99
CA PHE A 80 -11.95 -25.25 24.74
C PHE A 80 -12.20 -24.05 23.82
N LEU A 81 -11.27 -23.75 22.90
CA LEU A 81 -11.41 -22.63 21.95
C LEU A 81 -12.59 -22.83 21.00
N GLN A 82 -12.75 -24.04 20.43
CA GLN A 82 -13.87 -24.35 19.54
C GLN A 82 -15.21 -24.28 20.27
N SER A 83 -15.26 -24.77 21.51
CA SER A 83 -16.48 -24.72 22.32
C SER A 83 -16.88 -23.28 22.61
N LEU A 84 -15.92 -22.40 22.93
CA LEU A 84 -16.16 -20.97 23.11
C LEU A 84 -16.70 -20.31 21.84
N ALA A 85 -16.08 -20.59 20.69
CA ALA A 85 -16.50 -20.06 19.39
C ALA A 85 -17.92 -20.52 19.02
N SER A 86 -18.27 -21.78 19.32
CA SER A 86 -19.57 -22.34 18.95
C SER A 86 -20.77 -21.72 19.66
N ARG A 87 -20.54 -21.02 20.78
CA ARG A 87 -21.59 -20.41 21.62
C ARG A 87 -21.51 -18.89 21.71
N ASN A 88 -20.53 -18.27 21.05
CA ASN A 88 -20.32 -16.84 21.06
C ASN A 88 -20.13 -16.30 19.65
N ASP A 89 -21.12 -15.56 19.13
CA ASP A 89 -21.06 -14.98 17.79
C ASP A 89 -19.92 -13.97 17.61
N TRP A 90 -19.41 -13.42 18.71
CA TRP A 90 -18.29 -12.48 18.74
C TRP A 90 -16.91 -13.15 18.72
N LEU A 91 -16.81 -14.49 18.82
CA LEU A 91 -15.54 -15.21 18.84
C LEU A 91 -15.44 -16.16 17.65
N THR A 92 -14.41 -15.98 16.83
CA THR A 92 -14.08 -16.90 15.73
C THR A 92 -12.83 -17.71 16.07
N TYR A 93 -12.96 -19.04 16.04
CA TYR A 93 -11.82 -19.95 16.09
C TYR A 93 -11.15 -20.09 14.72
N LYS A 94 -9.81 -20.06 14.68
CA LYS A 94 -9.01 -20.26 13.47
C LYS A 94 -7.91 -21.29 13.71
N ASN A 95 -7.81 -22.26 12.80
CA ASN A 95 -6.68 -23.17 12.70
C ASN A 95 -5.95 -22.87 11.38
N PRO A 96 -4.81 -22.17 11.42
CA PRO A 96 -4.09 -21.82 10.21
C PRO A 96 -3.56 -23.08 9.49
N ALA A 97 -3.21 -22.91 8.21
CA ALA A 97 -2.65 -23.98 7.40
C ALA A 97 -1.24 -24.39 7.87
N PHE A 98 -0.48 -23.45 8.44
CA PHE A 98 0.84 -23.74 9.01
C PHE A 98 0.73 -24.52 10.32
N LYS A 99 1.79 -25.28 10.62
CA LYS A 99 1.90 -26.18 11.78
C LYS A 99 3.23 -25.95 12.48
N SER A 100 3.36 -26.51 13.69
CA SER A 100 4.65 -26.56 14.38
C SER A 100 5.65 -27.45 13.65
N ASP A 101 6.91 -27.42 14.09
CA ASP A 101 7.99 -28.25 13.54
C ASP A 101 7.65 -29.77 13.57
N GLU A 102 6.87 -30.23 14.55
CA GLU A 102 6.38 -31.62 14.63
C GLU A 102 4.94 -31.83 14.09
N GLY A 103 4.36 -30.81 13.45
CA GLY A 103 3.06 -30.92 12.78
C GLY A 103 1.84 -30.65 13.68
N ARG A 104 2.03 -30.13 14.90
CA ARG A 104 0.92 -29.75 15.79
C ARG A 104 0.23 -28.48 15.29
N SER A 105 -1.05 -28.35 15.58
CA SER A 105 -1.83 -27.14 15.26
C SER A 105 -1.38 -25.96 16.13
N ILE A 106 -1.41 -24.76 15.55
CA ILE A 106 -1.16 -23.49 16.24
C ILE A 106 -2.44 -22.63 16.13
N PRO A 107 -3.52 -22.99 16.85
CA PRO A 107 -4.79 -22.29 16.71
C PRO A 107 -4.74 -20.91 17.39
N TYR A 108 -5.49 -19.97 16.83
CA TYR A 108 -5.73 -18.65 17.41
C TYR A 108 -7.22 -18.31 17.35
N VAL A 109 -7.63 -17.31 18.11
CA VAL A 109 -9.01 -16.82 18.11
C VAL A 109 -9.06 -15.34 17.80
N TYR A 110 -10.14 -14.93 17.14
CA TYR A 110 -10.42 -13.54 16.78
C TYR A 110 -11.72 -13.11 17.45
N LEU A 111 -11.68 -12.05 18.25
CA LEU A 111 -12.81 -11.51 18.98
C LEU A 111 -13.23 -10.17 18.36
N THR A 112 -14.46 -10.08 17.88
CA THR A 112 -15.02 -8.87 17.27
C THR A 112 -16.55 -8.87 17.31
N THR A 113 -17.16 -7.69 17.37
CA THR A 113 -18.62 -7.51 17.18
C THR A 113 -18.99 -6.99 15.79
N SER A 114 -17.99 -6.79 14.91
CA SER A 114 -18.20 -6.28 13.55
C SER A 114 -18.75 -7.39 12.64
N THR A 115 -19.89 -7.15 11.97
CA THR A 115 -20.60 -8.15 11.14
C THR A 115 -19.86 -8.57 9.85
N GLN A 116 -18.67 -8.02 9.60
CA GLN A 116 -17.74 -8.49 8.58
C GLN A 116 -16.34 -8.57 9.19
N PRO A 117 -15.67 -9.73 9.15
CA PRO A 117 -14.24 -9.80 9.45
C PRO A 117 -13.47 -9.14 8.31
N GLN A 118 -13.38 -7.80 8.32
CA GLN A 118 -12.60 -7.03 7.37
C GLN A 118 -11.14 -7.01 7.85
N ILE A 119 -10.34 -8.00 7.43
CA ILE A 119 -8.89 -7.80 7.31
C ILE A 119 -8.68 -7.06 5.98
N LYS A 120 -8.88 -5.74 5.98
CA LYS A 120 -8.49 -4.89 4.85
C LYS A 120 -7.70 -3.70 5.35
N ALA A 121 -6.47 -3.61 4.86
CA ALA A 121 -5.45 -2.63 5.22
C ALA A 121 -5.73 -1.18 4.77
N ASN A 122 -6.99 -0.78 4.61
CA ASN A 122 -7.39 0.60 4.30
C ASN A 122 -8.91 0.74 4.49
N ALA A 123 -9.36 1.23 5.65
CA ALA A 123 -10.73 1.70 5.83
C ALA A 123 -10.74 3.11 6.45
N SER A 124 -11.68 3.94 5.98
CA SER A 124 -11.92 5.27 6.54
C SER A 124 -13.12 5.26 7.49
N SER A 125 -12.98 6.03 8.57
CA SER A 125 -13.97 6.46 9.58
C SER A 125 -14.47 5.40 10.56
N THR A 126 -13.90 5.46 11.78
CA THR A 126 -14.19 4.71 13.03
C THR A 126 -13.53 3.34 13.18
N GLU A 127 -12.18 3.28 13.19
CA GLU A 127 -11.47 2.00 13.40
C GLU A 127 -11.26 1.72 14.89
N LYS A 128 -11.78 0.57 15.35
CA LYS A 128 -11.51 0.00 16.67
C LYS A 128 -10.01 -0.23 16.88
N LEU A 129 -9.57 -0.24 18.14
CA LEU A 129 -8.20 -0.65 18.46
C LEU A 129 -7.95 -2.12 18.06
N ARG A 130 -6.76 -2.42 17.54
CA ARG A 130 -6.33 -3.80 17.25
C ARG A 130 -5.38 -4.26 18.34
N VAL A 131 -5.76 -5.30 19.08
CA VAL A 131 -5.00 -5.81 20.23
C VAL A 131 -4.57 -7.25 19.98
N TYR A 132 -3.27 -7.51 20.05
CA TYR A 132 -2.69 -8.85 19.89
C TYR A 132 -2.18 -9.39 21.23
N LEU A 133 -2.60 -10.59 21.62
CA LEU A 133 -2.18 -11.21 22.88
C LEU A 133 -1.57 -12.58 22.59
N GLN A 134 -0.36 -12.83 23.09
CA GLN A 134 0.32 -14.11 22.90
C GLN A 134 0.90 -14.71 24.18
N GLY A 135 0.99 -16.03 24.19
CA GLY A 135 1.57 -16.81 25.27
C GLY A 135 2.14 -18.13 24.76
N GLY A 136 2.88 -18.82 25.63
CA GLY A 136 3.48 -20.10 25.30
C GLY A 136 4.51 -20.02 24.18
N VAL A 137 5.21 -18.88 24.04
CA VAL A 137 6.42 -18.75 23.19
C VAL A 137 7.49 -19.72 23.67
N HIS A 138 7.68 -19.78 24.99
CA HIS A 138 8.43 -20.84 25.64
C HIS A 138 7.47 -21.87 26.25
N GLY A 139 7.70 -23.14 25.96
CA GLY A 139 6.78 -24.20 26.36
C GLY A 139 6.85 -24.61 27.83
N ASN A 140 7.94 -24.27 28.52
CA ASN A 140 8.11 -24.47 29.97
C ASN A 140 7.59 -23.28 30.80
N GLU A 141 6.88 -22.33 30.18
CA GLU A 141 6.36 -21.10 30.80
C GLU A 141 4.81 -21.03 30.70
N PRO A 142 4.06 -21.98 31.29
CA PRO A 142 2.62 -22.08 31.12
C PRO A 142 1.80 -20.97 31.82
N GLY A 143 2.41 -20.10 32.62
CA GLY A 143 1.68 -19.01 33.29
C GLY A 143 0.96 -18.10 32.30
N GLY A 144 1.65 -17.68 31.23
CA GLY A 144 1.10 -16.83 30.18
C GLY A 144 0.05 -17.53 29.31
N ASP A 145 0.31 -18.78 28.91
CA ASP A 145 -0.62 -19.57 28.08
C ASP A 145 -1.98 -19.76 28.78
N GLN A 146 -1.97 -20.08 30.08
CA GLN A 146 -3.20 -20.27 30.85
C GLN A 146 -3.86 -18.96 31.27
N ALA A 147 -3.10 -17.87 31.44
CA ALA A 147 -3.68 -16.55 31.70
C ALA A 147 -4.54 -16.09 30.52
N LEU A 148 -4.10 -16.35 29.28
CA LEU A 148 -4.88 -16.06 28.08
C LEU A 148 -6.13 -16.94 27.95
N LEU A 149 -6.04 -18.23 28.30
CA LEU A 149 -7.22 -19.09 28.34
C LEU A 149 -8.21 -18.63 29.43
N ALA A 150 -7.72 -18.18 30.58
CA ALA A 150 -8.57 -17.66 31.66
C ALA A 150 -9.24 -16.33 31.27
N LEU A 151 -8.53 -15.47 30.53
CA LEU A 151 -9.10 -14.25 29.95
C LEU A 151 -10.23 -14.57 28.97
N LEU A 152 -10.05 -15.57 28.10
CA LEU A 152 -11.10 -16.04 27.18
C LEU A 152 -12.34 -16.57 27.92
N GLY A 153 -12.14 -17.36 28.97
CA GLY A 153 -13.25 -17.80 29.81
C GLY A 153 -13.96 -16.65 30.52
N LYS A 154 -13.23 -15.59 30.90
CA LYS A 154 -13.84 -14.36 31.46
C LYS A 154 -14.67 -13.62 30.42
N PHE A 155 -14.23 -13.53 29.16
CA PHE A 155 -15.03 -12.96 28.08
C PHE A 155 -16.35 -13.74 27.86
N ASP A 156 -16.32 -15.06 27.97
CA ASP A 156 -17.51 -15.92 27.89
C ASP A 156 -18.44 -15.73 29.10
N ALA A 157 -17.87 -15.63 30.31
CA ALA A 157 -18.64 -15.55 31.55
C ALA A 157 -19.31 -14.18 31.80
N ASN A 158 -18.81 -13.09 31.19
CA ASN A 158 -19.31 -11.74 31.43
C ASN A 158 -19.61 -10.98 30.13
N SER A 159 -20.78 -11.26 29.55
CA SER A 159 -21.21 -10.67 28.26
C SER A 159 -21.26 -9.14 28.26
N THR A 160 -21.60 -8.50 29.38
CA THR A 160 -21.67 -7.03 29.48
C THR A 160 -20.28 -6.41 29.40
N TRP A 161 -19.32 -6.95 30.15
CA TRP A 161 -17.93 -6.51 30.06
C TRP A 161 -17.37 -6.77 28.66
N THR A 162 -17.60 -7.96 28.10
CA THR A 162 -17.18 -8.32 26.75
C THR A 162 -17.70 -7.36 25.69
N ALA A 163 -19.00 -7.03 25.73
CA ALA A 163 -19.58 -6.05 24.82
C ALA A 163 -18.89 -4.68 24.94
N SER A 164 -18.62 -4.21 26.16
CA SER A 164 -17.94 -2.92 26.38
C SER A 164 -16.51 -2.88 25.84
N ILE A 165 -15.76 -3.99 25.96
CA ILE A 165 -14.42 -4.10 25.39
C ILE A 165 -14.48 -4.18 23.86
N LEU A 166 -15.31 -5.07 23.31
CA LEU A 166 -15.36 -5.31 21.86
C LEU A 166 -16.07 -4.19 21.08
N GLU A 167 -16.75 -3.27 21.74
CA GLU A 167 -17.19 -2.00 21.14
C GLU A 167 -15.98 -1.14 20.73
N LYS A 168 -14.89 -1.20 21.51
CA LYS A 168 -13.70 -0.34 21.35
C LYS A 168 -12.54 -1.00 20.63
N MET A 169 -12.46 -2.34 20.66
CA MET A 169 -11.31 -3.07 20.10
C MET A 169 -11.67 -4.41 19.46
N ASP A 170 -10.88 -4.80 18.47
CA ASP A 170 -10.80 -6.15 17.93
C ASP A 170 -9.54 -6.83 18.50
N ILE A 171 -9.69 -8.09 18.96
CA ILE A 171 -8.63 -8.79 19.68
C ILE A 171 -8.27 -10.09 18.97
N MET A 172 -6.98 -10.27 18.67
CA MET A 172 -6.42 -11.55 18.23
C MET A 172 -5.63 -12.18 19.38
N ILE A 173 -6.00 -13.40 19.78
CA ILE A 173 -5.31 -14.14 20.84
C ILE A 173 -4.69 -15.40 20.25
N LEU A 174 -3.37 -15.54 20.40
CA LEU A 174 -2.59 -16.75 20.11
C LEU A 174 -2.15 -17.36 21.45
N PRO A 175 -2.93 -18.27 22.04
CA PRO A 175 -2.64 -18.74 23.40
C PRO A 175 -1.36 -19.55 23.50
N ARG A 176 -0.96 -20.23 22.41
CA ARG A 176 0.16 -21.17 22.39
C ARG A 176 0.94 -21.04 21.09
N TYR A 177 2.03 -20.27 21.15
CA TYR A 177 2.96 -20.09 20.03
C TYR A 177 3.76 -21.38 19.76
N ASN A 178 4.28 -22.05 20.79
CA ASN A 178 5.19 -23.19 20.69
C ASN A 178 4.56 -24.47 21.26
N PRO A 179 3.64 -25.14 20.53
CA PRO A 179 2.96 -26.32 21.04
C PRO A 179 3.91 -27.51 21.28
N ASP A 180 4.97 -27.65 20.48
CA ASP A 180 5.98 -28.70 20.67
C ASP A 180 6.73 -28.49 21.98
N GLY A 181 7.15 -27.25 22.23
CA GLY A 181 7.77 -26.85 23.48
C GLY A 181 6.87 -27.16 24.68
N VAL A 182 5.56 -26.87 24.59
CA VAL A 182 4.61 -27.14 25.68
C VAL A 182 4.44 -28.64 25.91
N ALA A 183 4.36 -29.44 24.84
CA ALA A 183 4.26 -30.89 24.94
C ALA A 183 5.45 -31.50 25.68
N TYR A 184 6.66 -30.98 25.43
CA TYR A 184 7.89 -31.43 26.07
C TYR A 184 8.28 -30.63 27.32
N PHE A 185 7.48 -29.64 27.71
CA PHE A 185 7.82 -28.70 28.80
C PHE A 185 9.23 -28.11 28.69
N GLN A 186 9.58 -27.62 27.50
CA GLN A 186 10.88 -27.04 27.19
C GLN A 186 10.73 -25.63 26.62
N ARG A 187 11.79 -24.83 26.76
CA ARG A 187 11.81 -23.44 26.30
C ARG A 187 11.77 -23.31 24.78
N VAL A 188 12.52 -24.16 24.11
CA VAL A 188 12.84 -24.06 22.67
C VAL A 188 11.82 -24.79 21.79
N LEU A 189 11.82 -24.48 20.49
CA LEU A 189 11.11 -25.26 19.47
C LEU A 189 11.66 -26.70 19.40
N ALA A 190 10.98 -27.61 18.70
CA ALA A 190 11.50 -28.97 18.46
C ALA A 190 12.83 -28.97 17.67
N THR A 191 13.12 -27.91 16.94
CA THR A 191 14.42 -27.68 16.28
C THR A 191 15.55 -27.24 17.22
N GLY A 192 15.24 -26.89 18.48
CA GLY A 192 16.21 -26.40 19.46
C GLY A 192 16.47 -24.88 19.39
N TYR A 193 15.81 -24.17 18.47
CA TYR A 193 15.86 -22.70 18.42
C TYR A 193 14.95 -22.08 19.49
N ASP A 194 15.39 -20.97 20.07
CA ASP A 194 14.56 -20.14 20.94
C ASP A 194 13.70 -19.21 20.04
N PRO A 195 12.38 -19.40 19.98
CA PRO A 195 11.53 -18.61 19.11
C PRO A 195 11.48 -17.13 19.51
N ASN A 196 11.72 -16.78 20.78
CA ASN A 196 11.81 -15.39 21.23
C ASN A 196 13.18 -14.76 20.92
N ARG A 197 14.10 -15.45 20.24
CA ARG A 197 15.40 -14.89 19.82
C ARG A 197 15.62 -14.96 18.31
N ASP A 198 14.61 -15.37 17.55
CA ASP A 198 14.70 -15.62 16.11
C ASP A 198 14.04 -14.51 15.26
N HIS A 199 14.05 -13.27 15.75
CA HIS A 199 13.39 -12.14 15.08
C HIS A 199 14.32 -11.27 14.23
N ILE A 200 15.63 -11.57 14.15
CA ILE A 200 16.54 -10.99 13.14
C ILE A 200 16.80 -11.98 12.01
N ARG A 201 17.15 -13.22 12.38
CA ARG A 201 17.53 -14.27 11.44
C ARG A 201 16.35 -14.92 10.77
N PHE A 202 15.23 -15.04 11.50
CA PHE A 202 14.07 -15.79 11.05
C PHE A 202 14.48 -17.14 10.48
N ALA A 203 15.20 -17.96 11.24
CA ALA A 203 15.65 -19.29 10.83
C ALA A 203 14.48 -20.29 10.79
N SER A 204 13.59 -20.23 11.78
CA SER A 204 12.43 -21.10 11.93
C SER A 204 11.28 -20.72 11.00
N GLN A 205 10.71 -21.71 10.30
CA GLN A 205 9.52 -21.48 9.47
C GLN A 205 8.29 -21.13 10.32
N GLN A 206 8.12 -21.81 11.46
CA GLN A 206 7.04 -21.51 12.41
C GLN A 206 7.10 -20.05 12.88
N THR A 207 8.31 -19.54 13.19
CA THR A 207 8.49 -18.14 13.57
C THR A 207 8.16 -17.18 12.43
N ARG A 208 8.52 -17.52 11.18
CA ARG A 208 8.13 -16.74 10.00
C ARG A 208 6.61 -16.70 9.83
N ASP A 209 5.94 -17.85 9.91
CA ASP A 209 4.50 -17.95 9.70
C ASP A 209 3.71 -17.19 10.78
N VAL A 210 4.12 -17.31 12.05
CA VAL A 210 3.50 -16.55 13.15
C VAL A 210 3.79 -15.04 12.99
N LYS A 211 5.01 -14.65 12.60
CA LYS A 211 5.33 -13.23 12.38
C LYS A 211 4.49 -12.64 11.24
N ALA A 212 4.30 -13.37 10.15
CA ALA A 212 3.43 -12.95 9.05
C ALA A 212 1.98 -12.74 9.52
N LEU A 213 1.43 -13.67 10.32
CA LEU A 213 0.10 -13.54 10.92
C LEU A 213 -0.03 -12.26 11.76
N ILE A 214 0.97 -11.95 12.58
CA ILE A 214 0.98 -10.74 13.43
C ILE A 214 1.09 -9.48 12.57
N THR A 215 1.99 -9.47 11.57
CA THR A 215 2.20 -8.35 10.65
C THR A 215 0.92 -8.05 9.84
N ASP A 216 0.22 -9.08 9.37
CA ASP A 216 -1.05 -8.94 8.64
C ASP A 216 -2.16 -8.35 9.52
N PHE A 217 -2.17 -8.69 10.81
CA PHE A 217 -3.11 -8.11 11.77
C PHE A 217 -2.79 -6.65 12.11
N HIS A 218 -1.50 -6.28 12.07
CA HIS A 218 -0.99 -4.92 12.27
C HIS A 218 -1.50 -4.26 13.58
N PRO A 219 -1.13 -4.82 14.76
CA PRO A 219 -1.69 -4.40 16.04
C PRO A 219 -1.33 -2.96 16.40
N HIS A 220 -2.22 -2.32 17.16
CA HIS A 220 -1.91 -1.09 17.91
C HIS A 220 -1.24 -1.47 19.24
N ILE A 221 -1.81 -2.44 19.96
CA ILE A 221 -1.27 -2.94 21.23
C ILE A 221 -0.91 -4.41 21.09
N ALA A 222 0.20 -4.83 21.69
CA ALA A 222 0.49 -6.24 21.88
C ALA A 222 0.96 -6.60 23.29
N VAL A 223 0.71 -7.84 23.72
CA VAL A 223 1.24 -8.39 24.97
C VAL A 223 1.93 -9.72 24.70
N ASP A 224 3.17 -9.83 25.17
CA ASP A 224 3.93 -11.08 25.21
C ASP A 224 3.99 -11.60 26.64
N ALA A 225 3.36 -12.76 26.88
CA ALA A 225 3.19 -13.32 28.22
C ALA A 225 4.16 -14.49 28.48
N HIS A 226 5.05 -14.27 29.43
CA HIS A 226 6.20 -15.11 29.77
C HIS A 226 6.25 -15.47 31.26
N GLU A 227 7.29 -16.21 31.66
CA GLU A 227 7.61 -16.44 33.07
C GLU A 227 9.11 -16.27 33.34
N PHE A 228 9.45 -15.78 34.54
CA PHE A 228 10.84 -15.71 35.00
C PHE A 228 11.20 -16.87 35.94
N GLY A 229 12.51 -17.03 36.15
CA GLY A 229 13.12 -17.98 37.10
C GLY A 229 12.72 -17.72 38.55
N ALA A 230 11.82 -18.53 39.08
CA ALA A 230 11.29 -18.39 40.44
C ALA A 230 12.33 -18.70 41.53
N THR A 231 13.02 -19.83 41.39
CA THR A 231 13.98 -20.37 42.36
C THR A 231 15.43 -20.16 41.94
N ARG A 232 15.68 -19.23 41.01
CA ARG A 232 17.05 -18.80 40.70
C ARG A 232 17.63 -18.10 41.93
N PRO A 233 18.75 -18.59 42.49
CA PRO A 233 19.38 -17.94 43.64
C PRO A 233 20.24 -16.75 43.22
N PHE A 234 20.30 -15.74 44.08
CA PHE A 234 21.11 -14.54 43.98
C PHE A 234 21.98 -14.38 45.24
N GLY A 235 23.12 -13.72 45.08
CA GLY A 235 24.17 -13.55 46.07
C GLY A 235 25.26 -14.63 45.95
N ASP A 236 26.47 -14.32 46.43
CA ASP A 236 27.60 -15.26 46.36
C ASP A 236 27.34 -16.56 47.14
N ASN A 237 26.52 -16.49 48.19
CA ASN A 237 26.07 -17.62 48.98
C ASN A 237 24.72 -18.18 48.51
N LYS A 238 24.20 -17.73 47.36
CA LYS A 238 22.91 -18.14 46.80
C LYS A 238 21.73 -17.92 47.76
N GLN A 239 21.84 -16.88 48.58
CA GLN A 239 21.00 -16.66 49.76
C GLN A 239 19.66 -15.95 49.49
N TRP A 240 19.41 -15.48 48.26
CA TRP A 240 18.20 -14.72 47.93
C TRP A 240 17.44 -15.27 46.71
N HIS A 241 16.10 -15.28 46.80
CA HIS A 241 15.18 -15.46 45.67
C HIS A 241 14.38 -14.19 45.42
N GLN A 242 13.88 -14.01 44.20
CA GLN A 242 12.99 -12.89 43.90
C GLN A 242 11.64 -13.05 44.61
N ALA A 243 11.16 -11.98 45.25
CA ALA A 243 9.88 -11.99 45.98
C ALA A 243 8.67 -11.63 45.11
N VAL A 244 8.86 -11.07 43.91
CA VAL A 244 7.77 -10.53 43.09
C VAL A 244 6.90 -11.63 42.47
N ASP A 245 5.63 -11.32 42.25
CA ASP A 245 4.65 -12.21 41.63
C ASP A 245 4.60 -12.08 40.10
N GLY A 246 4.79 -10.84 39.63
CA GLY A 246 4.85 -10.52 38.22
C GLY A 246 5.80 -9.36 37.94
N GLN A 247 6.32 -9.34 36.72
CA GLN A 247 7.12 -8.25 36.19
C GLN A 247 6.50 -7.76 34.89
N PHE A 248 6.61 -6.47 34.61
CA PHE A 248 6.16 -5.93 33.33
C PHE A 248 6.97 -4.70 32.92
N ASP A 249 7.08 -4.49 31.62
CA ASP A 249 7.60 -3.27 31.02
C ASP A 249 7.00 -3.10 29.62
N ALA A 250 6.84 -1.84 29.18
CA ALA A 250 6.62 -1.53 27.78
C ALA A 250 7.96 -1.47 27.04
N MET A 251 7.98 -1.78 25.74
CA MET A 251 9.21 -1.76 24.93
C MET A 251 9.81 -0.35 24.85
N LYS A 252 11.13 -0.25 25.04
CA LYS A 252 11.83 1.05 25.22
C LYS A 252 12.88 1.39 24.17
N ASN A 253 13.01 0.61 23.09
CA ASN A 253 13.95 0.91 22.01
C ASN A 253 13.73 2.35 21.50
N LEU A 254 14.81 3.14 21.39
CA LEU A 254 14.69 4.56 21.11
C LEU A 254 14.21 4.89 19.68
N ASN A 255 14.24 3.93 18.76
CA ASN A 255 13.62 4.08 17.43
C ASN A 255 12.09 3.87 17.46
N ILE A 256 11.51 3.47 18.59
CA ILE A 256 10.08 3.60 18.85
C ILE A 256 9.80 5.07 19.18
N HIS A 257 8.82 5.66 18.51
CA HIS A 257 8.47 7.07 18.65
C HIS A 257 8.19 7.41 20.12
N LYS A 258 8.72 8.55 20.57
CA LYS A 258 8.70 8.96 21.99
C LYS A 258 7.29 8.98 22.58
N ASP A 259 6.29 9.42 21.82
CA ASP A 259 4.90 9.50 22.28
C ASP A 259 4.37 8.13 22.73
N ILE A 260 4.70 7.06 22.00
CA ILE A 260 4.29 5.70 22.39
C ILE A 260 4.98 5.30 23.70
N ARG A 261 6.30 5.51 23.79
CA ARG A 261 7.10 5.16 24.98
C ARG A 261 6.66 5.95 26.22
N GLU A 262 6.43 7.24 26.08
CA GLU A 262 6.00 8.10 27.18
C GLU A 262 4.57 7.77 27.62
N TYR A 263 3.66 7.51 26.68
CA TYR A 263 2.28 7.16 27.00
C TYR A 263 2.17 5.79 27.67
N SER A 264 2.94 4.79 27.23
CA SER A 264 2.95 3.47 27.89
C SER A 264 3.45 3.54 29.33
N GLU A 265 4.44 4.39 29.61
CA GLU A 265 4.98 4.57 30.97
C GLU A 265 4.07 5.43 31.86
N SER A 266 3.46 6.48 31.32
CA SER A 266 2.67 7.42 32.12
C SER A 266 1.22 6.97 32.35
N VAL A 267 0.64 6.22 31.41
CA VAL A 267 -0.77 5.79 31.47
C VAL A 267 -0.90 4.31 31.81
N PHE A 268 -0.22 3.41 31.10
CA PHE A 268 -0.42 1.97 31.28
C PHE A 268 0.30 1.41 32.51
N ALA A 269 1.58 1.73 32.69
CA ALA A 269 2.37 1.15 33.79
C ALA A 269 1.75 1.37 35.19
N PRO A 270 1.22 2.57 35.55
CA PRO A 270 0.54 2.78 36.84
C PRO A 270 -0.75 1.95 36.99
N GLN A 271 -1.49 1.71 35.91
CA GLN A 271 -2.73 0.92 35.95
C GLN A 271 -2.42 -0.57 36.17
N ILE A 272 -1.38 -1.09 35.53
CA ILE A 272 -0.91 -2.47 35.73
C ILE A 272 -0.44 -2.66 37.17
N ALA A 273 0.41 -1.75 37.66
CA ALA A 273 0.88 -1.73 39.05
C ALA A 273 -0.28 -1.68 40.06
N GLY A 274 -1.21 -0.75 39.88
CA GLY A 274 -2.38 -0.61 40.75
C GLY A 274 -3.29 -1.84 40.75
N ALA A 275 -3.46 -2.50 39.59
CA ALA A 275 -4.23 -3.75 39.49
C ALA A 275 -3.56 -4.90 40.26
N MET A 276 -2.23 -5.01 40.19
CA MET A 276 -1.44 -5.99 40.95
C MET A 276 -1.54 -5.73 42.46
N GLU A 277 -1.35 -4.49 42.90
CA GLU A 277 -1.43 -4.08 44.31
C GLU A 277 -2.82 -4.31 44.91
N LYS A 278 -3.89 -4.01 44.15
CA LYS A 278 -5.27 -4.27 44.56
C LYS A 278 -5.52 -5.74 44.89
N ARG A 279 -4.80 -6.65 44.21
CA ARG A 279 -4.87 -8.11 44.45
C ARG A 279 -3.77 -8.61 45.41
N LYS A 280 -3.02 -7.71 46.05
CA LYS A 280 -1.88 -8.03 46.94
C LYS A 280 -0.82 -8.88 46.23
N LEU A 281 -0.59 -8.60 44.96
CA LEU A 281 0.47 -9.17 44.16
C LEU A 281 1.63 -8.18 44.11
N ARG A 282 2.83 -8.65 44.45
CA ARG A 282 4.05 -7.86 44.37
C ARG A 282 4.48 -7.77 42.91
N TRP A 283 4.89 -6.59 42.48
CA TRP A 283 5.31 -6.35 41.11
C TRP A 283 6.64 -5.61 41.08
N SER A 284 7.33 -5.69 39.94
CA SER A 284 8.49 -4.84 39.63
C SER A 284 8.56 -4.61 38.12
N PRO A 285 9.42 -3.68 37.66
CA PRO A 285 9.91 -3.72 36.28
C PRO A 285 10.51 -5.08 35.94
N TYR A 286 10.54 -5.43 34.67
CA TYR A 286 11.24 -6.61 34.19
C TYR A 286 12.75 -6.43 34.37
N ILE A 287 13.41 -7.49 34.82
CA ILE A 287 14.84 -7.47 35.10
C ILE A 287 15.59 -8.70 34.57
N VAL A 288 16.77 -8.42 34.02
CA VAL A 288 17.84 -9.41 33.83
C VAL A 288 19.02 -9.04 34.71
N GLY A 289 19.84 -10.00 35.15
CA GLY A 289 20.94 -9.65 36.05
C GLY A 289 21.87 -10.78 36.44
N SER A 290 22.97 -10.38 37.07
CA SER A 290 23.97 -11.27 37.66
C SER A 290 23.47 -11.87 38.97
N ALA A 291 23.84 -13.11 39.23
CA ALA A 291 23.61 -13.76 40.52
C ALA A 291 24.74 -13.49 41.54
N ALA A 292 25.90 -12.98 41.10
CA ALA A 292 27.07 -12.73 41.95
C ALA A 292 27.10 -11.29 42.49
N GLU A 293 27.74 -11.08 43.65
CA GLU A 293 27.85 -9.76 44.28
C GLU A 293 28.98 -8.90 43.66
N PRO A 294 28.79 -7.56 43.54
CA PRO A 294 27.57 -6.82 43.82
C PRO A 294 26.45 -7.17 42.82
N LEU A 295 25.23 -7.26 43.32
CA LEU A 295 24.09 -7.59 42.47
C LEU A 295 23.78 -6.41 41.54
N VAL A 296 23.80 -6.70 40.24
CA VAL A 296 23.44 -5.77 39.18
C VAL A 296 22.22 -6.29 38.44
N PHE A 297 21.14 -5.50 38.45
CA PHE A 297 19.94 -5.75 37.65
C PHE A 297 19.85 -4.72 36.53
N THR A 298 19.44 -5.17 35.36
CA THR A 298 19.20 -4.35 34.18
C THR A 298 17.73 -4.46 33.84
N GLN A 299 17.05 -3.32 33.77
CA GLN A 299 15.69 -3.25 33.28
C GLN A 299 15.66 -3.64 31.79
N LEU A 300 14.52 -4.16 31.31
CA LEU A 300 14.22 -4.50 29.91
C LEU A 300 15.21 -3.90 28.89
N ASP A 301 15.89 -4.79 28.15
CA ASP A 301 16.81 -4.41 27.09
C ASP A 301 16.08 -3.91 25.84
N THR A 302 16.82 -3.31 24.91
CA THR A 302 16.29 -2.69 23.69
C THR A 302 16.54 -3.55 22.44
N GLN A 303 16.85 -4.84 22.61
CA GLN A 303 17.33 -5.71 21.55
C GLN A 303 16.20 -6.18 20.62
N ALA A 304 16.28 -5.81 19.33
CA ALA A 304 15.30 -6.18 18.31
C ALA A 304 15.28 -7.68 17.96
N ARG A 305 16.24 -8.47 18.45
CA ARG A 305 16.21 -9.94 18.32
C ARG A 305 15.08 -10.60 19.10
N ALA A 306 14.51 -9.91 20.08
CA ALA A 306 13.34 -10.34 20.82
C ALA A 306 12.05 -10.04 20.04
N GLY A 307 11.05 -10.91 20.17
CA GLY A 307 9.81 -10.84 19.36
C GLY A 307 8.95 -9.63 19.65
N ASP A 308 8.88 -9.27 20.92
CA ASP A 308 8.21 -8.09 21.46
C ASP A 308 8.84 -6.77 20.97
N VAL A 309 10.17 -6.62 21.05
CA VAL A 309 10.88 -5.44 20.54
C VAL A 309 10.77 -5.35 19.02
N SER A 310 10.93 -6.47 18.31
CA SER A 310 10.74 -6.55 16.86
C SER A 310 9.35 -6.07 16.43
N LEU A 311 8.31 -6.39 17.20
CA LEU A 311 6.96 -5.91 16.95
C LEU A 311 6.78 -4.44 17.32
N ALA A 312 7.36 -3.98 18.44
CA ALA A 312 7.26 -2.57 18.84
C ALA A 312 7.88 -1.61 17.82
N LEU A 313 8.94 -2.04 17.11
CA LEU A 313 9.57 -1.28 16.03
C LEU A 313 8.66 -1.05 14.80
N THR A 314 7.50 -1.71 14.72
CA THR A 314 6.44 -1.32 13.76
C THR A 314 5.58 -0.17 14.27
N GLN A 315 6.05 0.55 15.30
CA GLN A 315 5.32 1.58 16.04
C GLN A 315 4.03 1.02 16.65
N ALA A 316 4.15 -0.11 17.33
CA ALA A 316 3.10 -0.69 18.16
C ALA A 316 3.46 -0.52 19.64
N MET A 317 2.45 -0.37 20.50
CA MET A 317 2.63 -0.34 21.95
C MET A 317 2.66 -1.77 22.49
N VAL A 318 3.86 -2.29 22.76
CA VAL A 318 4.05 -3.69 23.16
C VAL A 318 4.48 -3.79 24.62
N PHE A 319 3.88 -4.72 25.35
CA PHE A 319 4.18 -5.00 26.76
C PHE A 319 4.74 -6.41 26.91
N LEU A 320 5.85 -6.53 27.63
CA LEU A 320 6.28 -7.80 28.21
C LEU A 320 5.61 -7.97 29.56
N THR A 321 5.06 -9.15 29.81
CA THR A 321 4.58 -9.54 31.14
C THR A 321 5.21 -10.86 31.52
N GLU A 322 5.81 -10.95 32.70
CA GLU A 322 6.40 -12.19 33.21
C GLU A 322 5.80 -12.56 34.55
N THR A 323 5.40 -13.81 34.73
CA THR A 323 4.97 -14.32 36.04
C THR A 323 6.02 -15.25 36.66
N ARG A 324 6.01 -15.40 37.98
CA ARG A 324 7.01 -16.19 38.69
C ARG A 324 6.79 -17.69 38.49
N GLY A 325 7.47 -18.36 37.55
CA GLY A 325 7.08 -19.73 37.20
C GLY A 325 8.08 -20.72 36.64
N ILE A 326 9.18 -20.27 36.02
CA ILE A 326 10.21 -21.22 35.56
C ILE A 326 10.77 -21.96 36.77
N MET A 327 10.97 -23.28 36.61
CA MET A 327 11.39 -24.26 37.63
C MET A 327 10.32 -24.71 38.63
N LEU A 328 9.13 -24.10 38.68
CA LEU A 328 8.13 -24.46 39.70
C LEU A 328 7.21 -25.63 39.33
N GLY A 329 7.20 -26.07 38.07
CA GLY A 329 6.22 -27.04 37.59
C GLY A 329 4.79 -26.60 37.95
N GLY A 330 4.08 -27.39 38.76
CA GLY A 330 2.74 -27.08 39.27
C GLY A 330 2.67 -26.25 40.57
N GLN A 331 3.79 -25.89 41.19
CA GLN A 331 3.78 -25.12 42.45
C GLN A 331 3.26 -23.68 42.21
N ASN A 332 2.40 -23.21 43.13
CA ASN A 332 1.74 -21.90 43.10
C ASN A 332 1.02 -21.55 41.78
N PHE A 333 0.64 -22.56 40.99
CA PHE A 333 0.12 -22.37 39.63
C PHE A 333 -1.10 -21.45 39.56
N GLN A 334 -2.03 -21.54 40.51
CA GLN A 334 -3.19 -20.64 40.56
C GLN A 334 -2.76 -19.18 40.70
N ARG A 335 -1.85 -18.87 41.62
CA ARG A 335 -1.36 -17.50 41.84
C ARG A 335 -0.62 -16.97 40.62
N ARG A 336 0.19 -17.80 39.95
CA ARG A 336 0.89 -17.46 38.71
C ARG A 336 -0.07 -17.03 37.60
N VAL A 337 -1.09 -17.85 37.34
CA VAL A 337 -2.10 -17.55 36.32
C VAL A 337 -2.91 -16.32 36.69
N VAL A 338 -3.25 -16.12 37.98
CA VAL A 338 -3.90 -14.88 38.45
C VAL A 338 -3.01 -13.67 38.21
N SER A 339 -1.71 -13.72 38.48
CA SER A 339 -0.78 -12.61 38.23
C SER A 339 -0.75 -12.23 36.76
N GLY A 340 -0.61 -13.21 35.86
CA GLY A 340 -0.62 -12.98 34.41
C GLY A 340 -1.94 -12.39 33.93
N LEU A 341 -3.06 -12.99 34.36
CA LEU A 341 -4.40 -12.49 34.05
C LEU A 341 -4.61 -11.05 34.55
N THR A 342 -4.09 -10.72 35.73
CA THR A 342 -4.20 -9.36 36.31
C THR A 342 -3.52 -8.33 35.42
N MET A 343 -2.29 -8.60 34.98
CA MET A 343 -1.54 -7.66 34.13
C MET A 343 -2.19 -7.51 32.75
N ILE A 344 -2.56 -8.62 32.10
CA ILE A 344 -3.18 -8.61 30.77
C ILE A 344 -4.57 -7.93 30.83
N GLU A 345 -5.38 -8.24 31.85
CA GLU A 345 -6.68 -7.59 32.06
C GLU A 345 -6.53 -6.08 32.27
N ALA A 346 -5.53 -5.63 33.04
CA ALA A 346 -5.26 -4.22 33.25
C ALA A 346 -4.89 -3.51 31.95
N ILE A 347 -4.08 -4.14 31.08
CA ILE A 347 -3.72 -3.60 29.77
C ILE A 347 -4.96 -3.48 28.87
N VAL A 348 -5.75 -4.56 28.75
CA VAL A 348 -6.97 -4.57 27.93
C VAL A 348 -7.98 -3.54 28.42
N GLN A 349 -8.20 -3.43 29.74
CA GLN A 349 -9.14 -2.47 30.31
C GLN A 349 -8.64 -1.03 30.09
N THR A 350 -7.36 -0.75 30.35
CA THR A 350 -6.78 0.59 30.15
C THR A 350 -6.88 1.01 28.69
N ALA A 351 -6.65 0.09 27.75
CA ALA A 351 -6.82 0.34 26.33
C ALA A 351 -8.28 0.65 25.95
N ALA A 352 -9.26 -0.06 26.54
CA ALA A 352 -10.67 0.19 26.28
C ALA A 352 -11.13 1.55 26.84
N ASP A 353 -10.69 1.88 28.06
CA ASP A 353 -11.04 3.12 28.75
C ASP A 353 -10.47 4.35 28.04
N ASN A 354 -9.35 4.21 27.32
CA ASN A 354 -8.66 5.29 26.61
C ASN A 354 -8.58 5.06 25.09
N ALA A 355 -9.57 4.37 24.50
CA ALA A 355 -9.45 3.81 23.15
C ALA A 355 -9.11 4.83 22.05
N GLU A 356 -9.76 5.99 22.04
CA GLU A 356 -9.53 7.05 21.06
C GLU A 356 -8.13 7.68 21.23
N GLU A 357 -7.71 7.92 22.47
CA GLU A 357 -6.40 8.52 22.75
C GLU A 357 -5.27 7.56 22.40
N VAL A 358 -5.40 6.27 22.76
CA VAL A 358 -4.43 5.23 22.37
C VAL A 358 -4.30 5.14 20.85
N TYR A 359 -5.42 5.19 20.13
CA TYR A 359 -5.43 5.17 18.67
C TYR A 359 -4.68 6.37 18.11
N GLU A 360 -4.97 7.59 18.59
CA GLU A 360 -4.31 8.81 18.11
C GLU A 360 -2.83 8.89 18.49
N VAL A 361 -2.43 8.40 19.66
CA VAL A 361 -1.01 8.32 20.06
C VAL A 361 -0.24 7.43 19.08
N ILE A 362 -0.80 6.27 18.73
CA ILE A 362 -0.12 5.30 17.87
C ILE A 362 -0.16 5.72 16.40
N GLU A 363 -1.32 6.07 15.86
CA GLU A 363 -1.43 6.52 14.46
C GLU A 363 -0.75 7.89 14.24
N GLY A 364 -0.80 8.77 15.24
CA GLY A 364 -0.05 10.01 15.26
C GLY A 364 1.47 9.77 15.25
N ALA A 365 1.96 8.85 16.08
CA ALA A 365 3.36 8.44 16.06
C ALA A 365 3.76 7.84 14.71
N ARG A 366 2.93 7.00 14.09
CA ARG A 366 3.17 6.43 12.75
C ARG A 366 3.31 7.53 11.69
N ARG A 367 2.40 8.52 11.69
CA ARG A 367 2.48 9.69 10.79
C ARG A 367 3.76 10.49 11.02
N LYS A 368 4.10 10.81 12.29
CA LYS A 368 5.33 11.52 12.65
C LYS A 368 6.60 10.77 12.25
N VAL A 369 6.62 9.44 12.35
CA VAL A 369 7.74 8.61 11.87
C VAL A 369 7.83 8.62 10.34
N ILE A 370 6.72 8.71 9.61
CA ILE A 370 6.74 8.82 8.14
C ILE A 370 7.26 10.19 7.70
N GLU A 371 6.80 11.26 8.34
CA GLU A 371 7.07 12.65 7.96
C GLU A 371 8.36 13.21 8.56
N GLY A 372 8.83 12.69 9.69
CA GLY A 372 9.90 13.28 10.50
C GLY A 372 11.33 13.03 10.00
N ASP A 373 12.26 13.87 10.42
CA ASP A 373 13.69 13.81 10.06
C ASP A 373 14.60 13.53 11.26
N GLU A 374 14.03 13.05 12.37
CA GLU A 374 14.79 12.77 13.60
C GLU A 374 15.92 11.77 13.33
N ASP A 375 17.09 12.01 13.95
CA ASP A 375 18.23 11.11 13.88
C ASP A 375 17.85 9.70 14.34
N ILE A 376 18.37 8.69 13.65
CA ILE A 376 18.19 7.29 14.02
C ILE A 376 19.16 6.91 15.15
N VAL A 377 18.72 6.03 16.04
CA VAL A 377 19.54 5.56 17.15
C VAL A 377 20.16 4.20 16.82
N ILE A 378 21.48 4.12 16.88
CA ILE A 378 22.27 2.93 16.52
C ILE A 378 22.64 2.12 17.75
N SER A 379 23.02 2.79 18.84
CA SER A 379 23.26 2.15 20.12
C SER A 379 22.78 3.03 21.26
N ASP A 380 22.50 2.40 22.39
CA ASP A 380 21.98 3.05 23.58
C ASP A 380 22.67 2.57 24.85
N SER A 381 22.32 3.19 25.97
CA SER A 381 22.86 2.92 27.29
C SER A 381 21.81 3.19 28.37
N TYR A 382 22.02 2.57 29.53
CA TYR A 382 21.12 2.62 30.68
C TYR A 382 21.67 3.53 31.76
N THR A 383 20.78 4.04 32.61
CA THR A 383 21.17 4.91 33.73
C THR A 383 21.38 4.07 34.99
N PRO A 384 22.60 4.02 35.56
CA PRO A 384 22.83 3.33 36.83
C PRO A 384 22.14 4.08 37.98
N GLU A 385 21.44 3.33 38.82
CA GLU A 385 20.74 3.82 39.99
C GLU A 385 20.90 2.83 41.15
N ASN A 386 21.05 3.32 42.38
CA ASN A 386 21.00 2.44 43.54
C ASN A 386 19.54 2.29 44.00
N ARG A 387 19.00 1.09 43.87
CA ARG A 387 17.63 0.76 44.32
C ARG A 387 17.65 -0.37 45.34
N THR A 388 16.61 -0.44 46.17
CA THR A 388 16.40 -1.61 47.04
C THR A 388 15.36 -2.52 46.42
N TRP A 389 15.62 -3.82 46.45
CA TRP A 389 14.74 -4.84 45.88
C TRP A 389 14.22 -5.77 46.97
N ASP A 390 12.93 -6.10 46.90
CA ASP A 390 12.33 -7.08 47.80
C ASP A 390 12.71 -8.49 47.34
N MET A 391 13.43 -9.20 48.20
CA MET A 391 13.90 -10.56 47.99
C MET A 391 13.46 -11.46 49.15
N ILE A 392 13.42 -12.76 48.92
CA ILE A 392 13.19 -13.78 49.94
C ILE A 392 14.55 -14.37 50.33
N GLU A 393 14.90 -14.29 51.60
CA GLU A 393 16.06 -15.01 52.14
C GLU A 393 15.77 -16.51 52.17
N VAL A 394 16.61 -17.30 51.49
CA VAL A 394 16.38 -18.74 51.24
C VAL A 394 16.26 -19.53 52.54
N GLU A 395 17.15 -19.28 53.51
CA GLU A 395 17.18 -20.06 54.76
C GLU A 395 15.98 -19.82 55.68
N THR A 396 15.44 -18.59 55.69
CA THR A 396 14.43 -18.18 56.67
C THR A 396 13.05 -17.91 56.08
N GLY A 397 12.95 -17.81 54.74
CA GLY A 397 11.75 -17.38 54.03
C GLY A 397 11.36 -15.93 54.29
N LYS A 398 12.20 -15.13 54.95
CA LYS A 398 11.88 -13.73 55.28
C LYS A 398 12.04 -12.81 54.07
N LEU A 399 11.14 -11.83 53.97
CA LEU A 399 11.30 -10.72 53.04
C LEU A 399 12.39 -9.77 53.53
N VAL A 400 13.36 -9.52 52.68
CA VAL A 400 14.50 -8.64 52.94
C VAL A 400 14.65 -7.63 51.81
N LYS A 401 15.09 -6.41 52.14
CA LYS A 401 15.41 -5.38 51.16
C LYS A 401 16.90 -5.42 50.85
N VAL A 402 17.24 -5.82 49.63
CA VAL A 402 18.63 -5.96 49.19
C VAL A 402 18.99 -4.75 48.33
N PRO A 403 20.12 -4.05 48.59
CA PRO A 403 20.59 -3.00 47.71
C PRO A 403 21.10 -3.60 46.40
N ILE A 404 20.63 -3.07 45.28
CA ILE A 404 20.94 -3.51 43.93
C ILE A 404 21.41 -2.29 43.14
N GLU A 405 22.50 -2.46 42.39
CA GLU A 405 22.84 -1.54 41.30
C GLU A 405 21.88 -1.82 40.14
N PHE A 406 20.97 -0.89 39.87
CA PHE A 406 19.92 -1.01 38.89
C PHE A 406 20.23 -0.16 37.66
N LEU A 407 20.46 -0.81 36.52
CA LEU A 407 20.61 -0.17 35.23
C LEU A 407 19.21 0.08 34.65
N SER A 408 18.70 1.28 34.87
CA SER A 408 17.37 1.73 34.47
C SER A 408 17.32 2.08 32.98
N SER A 409 16.34 1.54 32.27
CA SER A 409 16.00 1.88 30.89
C SER A 409 14.88 2.94 30.81
N THR A 410 14.55 3.60 31.92
CA THR A 410 13.46 4.60 31.98
C THR A 410 13.99 5.95 32.47
N PRO A 411 14.47 6.85 31.58
CA PRO A 411 14.58 6.70 30.13
C PRO A 411 15.91 6.06 29.67
N VAL A 412 15.87 5.40 28.52
CA VAL A 412 17.06 4.97 27.76
C VAL A 412 17.80 6.19 27.20
N LYS A 413 19.13 6.12 27.14
CA LYS A 413 19.99 7.18 26.57
C LYS A 413 20.63 6.71 25.28
N ALA A 414 20.48 7.50 24.20
CA ALA A 414 21.21 7.24 22.96
C ALA A 414 22.73 7.40 23.20
N ASN A 415 23.51 6.45 22.72
CA ASN A 415 24.97 6.47 22.78
C ASN A 415 25.57 6.82 21.41
N LEU A 416 24.99 6.27 20.33
CA LEU A 416 25.36 6.58 18.96
C LEU A 416 24.10 6.87 18.15
N THR A 417 24.06 8.04 17.51
CA THR A 417 23.00 8.43 16.56
C THR A 417 23.58 8.74 15.19
N ARG A 418 22.74 8.68 14.17
CA ARG A 418 23.07 9.03 12.78
C ARG A 418 21.92 9.79 12.15
N SER A 419 22.21 10.67 11.20
CA SER A 419 21.16 11.33 10.43
C SER A 419 20.32 10.32 9.67
N ARG A 420 19.01 10.45 9.75
CA ARG A 420 18.09 9.57 9.02
C ARG A 420 18.36 9.67 7.50
N PRO A 421 18.58 8.55 6.79
CA PRO A 421 18.62 8.56 5.33
C PRO A 421 17.20 8.70 4.77
N GLU A 422 17.07 9.12 3.52
CA GLU A 422 15.79 9.08 2.80
C GLU A 422 15.41 7.64 2.44
N ALA A 423 16.41 6.83 2.09
CA ALA A 423 16.26 5.41 1.86
C ALA A 423 17.57 4.63 2.06
N TYR A 424 17.44 3.32 2.23
CA TYR A 424 18.54 2.38 2.04
C TYR A 424 18.42 1.72 0.67
N VAL A 425 19.54 1.55 -0.02
CA VAL A 425 19.60 0.82 -1.29
C VAL A 425 20.69 -0.25 -1.22
N PHE A 426 20.37 -1.48 -1.65
CA PHE A 426 21.32 -2.60 -1.65
C PHE A 426 21.07 -3.60 -2.78
N PRO A 427 22.10 -4.33 -3.26
CA PRO A 427 22.00 -5.19 -4.44
C PRO A 427 20.97 -6.32 -4.36
N GLN A 428 20.48 -6.75 -5.52
CA GLN A 428 19.56 -7.90 -5.65
C GLN A 428 20.10 -9.19 -5.04
N ALA A 429 21.43 -9.34 -4.98
CA ALA A 429 22.12 -10.49 -4.38
C ALA A 429 21.69 -10.75 -2.93
N TRP A 430 21.26 -9.72 -2.20
CA TRP A 430 20.81 -9.81 -0.81
C TRP A 430 19.29 -9.96 -0.68
N LYS A 431 18.67 -10.79 -1.53
CA LYS A 431 17.23 -11.08 -1.48
C LYS A 431 16.75 -11.51 -0.10
N GLU A 432 17.52 -12.32 0.61
CA GLU A 432 17.15 -12.77 1.96
C GLU A 432 17.02 -11.60 2.96
N ALA A 433 17.86 -10.57 2.85
CA ALA A 433 17.76 -9.38 3.68
C ALA A 433 16.44 -8.63 3.38
N ALA A 434 16.08 -8.49 2.10
CA ALA A 434 14.82 -7.89 1.68
C ALA A 434 13.59 -8.71 2.13
N ASP A 435 13.63 -10.04 2.05
CA ASP A 435 12.53 -10.90 2.47
C ASP A 435 12.32 -10.85 4.00
N ARG A 436 13.40 -10.82 4.79
CA ARG A 436 13.34 -10.68 6.26
C ARG A 436 12.76 -9.33 6.69
N LEU A 437 13.07 -8.25 5.97
CA LEU A 437 12.45 -6.94 6.17
C LEU A 437 10.94 -6.98 5.87
N ARG A 438 10.53 -7.55 4.72
CA ARG A 438 9.12 -7.67 4.34
C ARG A 438 8.30 -8.45 5.37
N LEU A 439 8.88 -9.50 5.95
CA LEU A 439 8.22 -10.33 6.95
C LEU A 439 7.76 -9.56 8.19
N VAL A 440 8.52 -8.54 8.60
CA VAL A 440 8.18 -7.69 9.76
C VAL A 440 7.35 -6.46 9.37
N GLY A 441 6.89 -6.38 8.12
CA GLY A 441 6.05 -5.29 7.64
C GLY A 441 6.82 -4.08 7.07
N VAL A 442 8.15 -4.17 6.93
CA VAL A 442 8.91 -3.15 6.20
C VAL A 442 8.64 -3.30 4.71
N LYS A 443 8.14 -2.22 4.09
CA LYS A 443 8.00 -2.12 2.65
C LYS A 443 9.39 -2.05 2.03
N VAL A 444 9.67 -3.03 1.16
CA VAL A 444 10.90 -3.11 0.39
C VAL A 444 10.54 -3.19 -1.09
N ASP A 445 10.81 -2.09 -1.79
CA ASP A 445 10.60 -2.00 -3.23
C ASP A 445 11.79 -2.60 -3.97
N GLN A 446 11.54 -3.10 -5.17
CA GLN A 446 12.59 -3.55 -6.07
C GLN A 446 12.74 -2.49 -7.17
N LEU A 447 13.96 -2.02 -7.38
CA LEU A 447 14.27 -1.03 -8.40
C LEU A 447 13.91 -1.58 -9.78
N ARG A 448 13.04 -0.88 -10.50
CA ARG A 448 12.59 -1.26 -11.85
C ARG A 448 13.58 -0.86 -12.94
N SER A 449 14.42 0.12 -12.65
CA SER A 449 15.52 0.58 -13.48
C SER A 449 16.77 0.77 -12.63
N GLU A 450 17.91 0.99 -13.28
CA GLU A 450 19.13 1.38 -12.61
C GLU A 450 18.92 2.64 -11.75
N PHE A 451 19.49 2.65 -10.54
CA PHE A 451 19.62 3.85 -9.71
C PHE A 451 21.05 4.36 -9.81
N LYS A 452 21.21 5.63 -10.14
CA LYS A 452 22.51 6.33 -10.09
C LYS A 452 22.35 7.58 -9.24
N GLY A 453 23.21 7.75 -8.25
CA GLY A 453 23.16 8.91 -7.37
C GLY A 453 24.25 8.90 -6.31
N GLU A 454 24.42 10.04 -5.65
CA GLU A 454 25.27 10.16 -4.48
C GLU A 454 24.64 9.41 -3.29
N VAL A 455 25.46 8.62 -2.60
CA VAL A 455 25.08 7.92 -1.38
C VAL A 455 26.16 8.08 -0.33
N GLU A 456 25.78 7.85 0.92
CA GLU A 456 26.70 7.60 2.01
C GLU A 456 26.95 6.09 2.12
N ALA A 457 28.19 5.69 1.85
CA ALA A 457 28.68 4.32 2.01
C ALA A 457 29.38 4.16 3.37
N LEU A 458 29.28 2.98 3.96
CA LEU A 458 29.88 2.65 5.26
C LEU A 458 31.05 1.69 5.06
N ASN A 459 32.27 2.12 5.36
CA ASN A 459 33.46 1.27 5.31
C ASN A 459 33.76 0.68 6.67
N VAL A 460 34.02 -0.62 6.73
CA VAL A 460 34.28 -1.34 7.97
C VAL A 460 35.70 -1.09 8.45
N THR A 461 35.84 -0.50 9.64
CA THR A 461 37.13 -0.14 10.24
C THR A 461 37.62 -1.14 11.27
N SER A 462 36.71 -1.82 11.98
CA SER A 462 37.07 -2.90 12.89
C SER A 462 35.94 -3.93 13.02
N ILE A 463 36.33 -5.16 13.34
CA ILE A 463 35.42 -6.26 13.66
C ILE A 463 35.94 -6.97 14.91
N THR A 464 35.06 -7.18 15.87
CA THR A 464 35.32 -8.04 17.04
C THR A 464 34.34 -9.22 17.02
N LEU A 465 34.85 -10.44 17.09
CA LEU A 465 34.02 -11.64 17.13
C LEU A 465 33.60 -11.96 18.57
N GLY A 466 32.36 -12.39 18.75
CA GLY A 466 31.86 -12.93 20.01
C GLY A 466 32.64 -14.16 20.45
N ALA A 467 32.90 -14.28 21.75
CA ALA A 467 33.62 -15.41 22.34
C ALA A 467 32.81 -16.73 22.33
N SER A 468 31.53 -16.68 22.01
CA SER A 468 30.62 -17.83 21.97
C SER A 468 29.69 -17.77 20.76
N VAL A 469 29.17 -18.93 20.40
CA VAL A 469 28.17 -19.08 19.34
C VAL A 469 26.78 -18.78 19.91
N TYR A 470 26.11 -17.78 19.35
CA TYR A 470 24.74 -17.38 19.70
C TYR A 470 23.75 -18.03 18.73
N HIS A 471 22.99 -19.03 19.20
CA HIS A 471 22.02 -19.79 18.40
C HIS A 471 22.54 -20.31 17.04
N GLY A 472 23.82 -20.68 16.96
CA GLY A 472 24.45 -21.16 15.73
C GLY A 472 25.18 -20.08 14.91
N THR A 473 25.27 -18.84 15.40
CA THR A 473 25.99 -17.74 14.76
C THR A 473 27.04 -17.15 15.69
N VAL A 474 28.27 -16.96 15.22
CA VAL A 474 29.24 -16.10 15.92
C VAL A 474 28.87 -14.66 15.61
N LEU A 475 28.53 -13.88 16.64
CA LEU A 475 28.13 -12.49 16.45
C LEU A 475 29.35 -11.60 16.18
N ASN A 476 29.18 -10.62 15.31
CA ASN A 476 30.19 -9.59 15.03
C ASN A 476 29.82 -8.29 15.73
N THR A 477 30.80 -7.59 16.29
CA THR A 477 30.69 -6.16 16.61
C THR A 477 31.48 -5.40 15.57
N VAL A 478 30.82 -4.53 14.82
CA VAL A 478 31.38 -3.81 13.67
C VAL A 478 31.47 -2.33 14.01
N THR A 479 32.56 -1.68 13.61
CA THR A 479 32.65 -0.22 13.56
C THR A 479 32.87 0.23 12.12
N THR A 480 32.35 1.41 11.78
CA THR A 480 32.42 1.92 10.40
C THR A 480 32.84 3.38 10.32
N GLU A 481 33.34 3.79 9.17
CA GLU A 481 33.49 5.19 8.77
C GLU A 481 32.59 5.48 7.57
N THR A 482 32.05 6.69 7.49
CA THR A 482 31.18 7.15 6.41
C THR A 482 31.97 7.79 5.28
N LYS A 483 31.60 7.48 4.04
CA LYS A 483 32.16 8.09 2.84
C LYS A 483 31.07 8.39 1.82
N ARG A 484 30.99 9.62 1.34
CA ARG A 484 30.13 9.98 0.21
C ARG A 484 30.75 9.55 -1.11
N LYS A 485 29.94 8.96 -1.98
CA LYS A 485 30.33 8.63 -3.35
C LYS A 485 29.11 8.49 -4.24
N GLU A 486 29.29 8.66 -5.54
CA GLU A 486 28.30 8.17 -6.49
C GLU A 486 28.37 6.66 -6.60
N ILE A 487 27.20 6.03 -6.67
CA ILE A 487 27.07 4.62 -7.05
C ILE A 487 26.13 4.48 -8.23
N THR A 488 26.25 3.33 -8.87
CA THR A 488 25.27 2.80 -9.80
C THR A 488 24.80 1.47 -9.27
N MET A 489 23.49 1.33 -9.07
CA MET A 489 22.85 0.13 -8.56
C MET A 489 21.91 -0.42 -9.64
N PRO A 490 22.08 -1.68 -10.08
CA PRO A 490 21.31 -2.21 -11.20
C PRO A 490 19.83 -2.39 -10.86
N ALA A 491 18.98 -2.40 -11.90
CA ALA A 491 17.59 -2.85 -11.79
C ALA A 491 17.54 -4.23 -11.10
N GLY A 492 16.49 -4.47 -10.34
CA GLY A 492 16.36 -5.66 -9.49
C GLY A 492 16.94 -5.49 -8.08
N SER A 493 17.72 -4.45 -7.81
CA SER A 493 18.20 -4.14 -6.45
C SER A 493 17.07 -3.64 -5.55
N TYR A 494 17.29 -3.61 -4.25
CA TYR A 494 16.25 -3.29 -3.26
C TYR A 494 16.35 -1.85 -2.78
N TRP A 495 15.19 -1.20 -2.67
CA TRP A 495 15.01 0.13 -2.12
C TRP A 495 14.11 0.05 -0.89
N VAL A 496 14.61 0.57 0.23
CA VAL A 496 13.89 0.61 1.51
C VAL A 496 13.76 2.06 1.92
N SER A 497 12.61 2.66 1.67
CA SER A 497 12.34 4.03 2.12
C SER A 497 12.38 4.11 3.65
N ALA A 498 12.99 5.17 4.18
CA ALA A 498 12.92 5.50 5.60
C ALA A 498 11.60 6.19 5.99
N ARG A 499 10.75 6.51 5.01
CA ARG A 499 9.45 7.20 5.16
C ARG A 499 8.29 6.21 5.29
N GLN A 500 8.36 5.35 6.29
CA GLN A 500 7.32 4.35 6.56
C GLN A 500 7.24 4.04 8.06
N ALA A 501 6.07 3.65 8.54
CA ALA A 501 5.85 3.34 9.97
C ALA A 501 6.84 2.28 10.49
N ALA A 502 7.11 1.22 9.72
CA ALA A 502 8.02 0.15 10.11
C ALA A 502 9.51 0.47 9.92
N ALA A 503 9.89 1.69 9.51
CA ALA A 503 11.27 2.05 9.19
C ALA A 503 12.24 1.88 10.38
N ALA A 504 11.74 1.99 11.62
CA ALA A 504 12.54 1.79 12.83
C ALA A 504 13.20 0.41 12.89
N TYR A 505 12.56 -0.64 12.37
CA TYR A 505 13.19 -1.95 12.27
C TYR A 505 14.32 -1.96 11.24
N ALA A 506 14.15 -1.28 10.10
CA ALA A 506 15.20 -1.13 9.09
C ALA A 506 16.43 -0.39 9.64
N PHE A 507 16.24 0.65 10.45
CA PHE A 507 17.34 1.37 11.11
C PHE A 507 18.19 0.45 12.00
N VAL A 508 17.54 -0.50 12.67
CA VAL A 508 18.23 -1.47 13.52
C VAL A 508 18.99 -2.49 12.69
N VAL A 509 18.38 -3.08 11.66
CA VAL A 509 18.99 -4.22 10.97
C VAL A 509 19.94 -3.82 9.84
N LEU A 510 19.77 -2.64 9.23
CA LEU A 510 20.58 -2.19 8.09
C LEU A 510 21.78 -1.32 8.50
N GLU A 511 21.84 -0.84 9.74
CA GLU A 511 23.01 -0.11 10.24
C GLU A 511 24.01 -1.08 10.88
N PRO A 512 25.21 -1.29 10.31
CA PRO A 512 26.09 -2.41 10.67
C PRO A 512 26.59 -2.37 12.12
N GLU A 513 26.65 -1.20 12.74
CA GLU A 513 27.13 -1.00 14.12
C GLU A 513 26.07 -1.32 15.18
N ASN A 514 24.81 -1.51 14.78
CA ASN A 514 23.79 -1.93 15.70
C ASN A 514 24.02 -3.39 16.13
N ILE A 515 23.80 -3.67 17.42
CA ILE A 515 23.98 -5.01 18.03
C ILE A 515 23.05 -6.08 17.44
N ASP A 516 22.01 -5.67 16.72
CA ASP A 516 21.05 -6.54 16.04
C ASP A 516 21.04 -6.35 14.51
N SER A 517 22.15 -5.85 13.96
CA SER A 517 22.32 -5.66 12.52
C SER A 517 22.49 -6.96 11.74
N TYR A 518 22.23 -6.91 10.44
CA TYR A 518 22.55 -8.00 9.52
C TYR A 518 24.06 -8.27 9.41
N ALA A 519 24.91 -7.26 9.68
CA ALA A 519 26.35 -7.47 9.82
C ALA A 519 26.70 -8.26 11.09
N THR A 520 26.06 -7.93 12.21
CA THR A 520 26.24 -8.62 13.49
C THR A 520 25.87 -10.10 13.40
N PHE A 521 24.80 -10.44 12.68
CA PHE A 521 24.34 -11.81 12.50
C PHE A 521 24.94 -12.54 11.28
N ASN A 522 25.94 -11.97 10.61
CA ASN A 522 26.54 -12.53 9.39
C ASN A 522 25.53 -12.84 8.26
N ILE A 523 24.40 -12.11 8.24
CA ILE A 523 23.44 -12.13 7.13
C ILE A 523 24.00 -11.32 5.95
N LEU A 524 24.64 -10.19 6.27
CA LEU A 524 25.48 -9.41 5.37
C LEU A 524 26.92 -9.51 5.88
N PRO A 525 27.67 -10.57 5.49
CA PRO A 525 29.02 -10.80 5.98
C PRO A 525 29.98 -9.68 5.54
N VAL A 526 30.91 -9.32 6.42
CA VAL A 526 31.91 -8.26 6.19
C VAL A 526 33.26 -8.61 6.81
N ASN A 527 34.32 -8.05 6.27
CA ASN A 527 35.69 -8.05 6.79
C ASN A 527 36.18 -6.62 7.06
N VAL A 528 37.26 -6.49 7.82
CA VAL A 528 37.94 -5.19 8.01
C VAL A 528 38.47 -4.68 6.66
N GLY A 529 38.11 -3.44 6.31
CA GLY A 529 38.42 -2.82 5.02
C GLY A 529 37.34 -2.99 3.96
N ASP A 530 36.31 -3.81 4.20
CA ASP A 530 35.20 -3.96 3.26
C ASP A 530 34.31 -2.71 3.27
N GLU A 531 33.75 -2.38 2.12
CA GLU A 531 32.61 -1.47 2.02
C GLU A 531 31.32 -2.27 2.26
N TYR A 532 30.49 -1.82 3.19
CA TYR A 532 29.23 -2.46 3.54
C TYR A 532 28.24 -2.37 2.36
N PRO A 533 27.56 -3.48 1.98
CA PRO A 533 26.76 -3.53 0.75
C PRO A 533 25.38 -2.85 0.86
N VAL A 534 25.15 -2.04 1.90
CA VAL A 534 23.95 -1.23 2.08
C VAL A 534 24.33 0.24 2.07
N TYR A 535 23.76 0.98 1.13
CA TYR A 535 24.05 2.39 0.92
C TYR A 535 22.91 3.25 1.44
N ARG A 536 23.28 4.38 2.07
CA ARG A 536 22.34 5.35 2.61
C ARG A 536 22.15 6.47 1.59
N VAL A 537 20.95 6.57 1.03
CA VAL A 537 20.56 7.67 0.16
C VAL A 537 20.17 8.84 1.06
N MET A 538 20.92 9.94 1.00
CA MET A 538 20.67 11.12 1.82
C MET A 538 19.78 12.11 1.05
N ALA A 539 18.88 12.81 1.74
CA ALA A 539 18.10 13.87 1.13
C ALA A 539 19.02 14.97 0.57
N CYS A 540 18.72 15.49 -0.63
CA CYS A 540 19.51 16.56 -1.23
C CYS A 540 19.36 17.84 -0.37
N LEU A 541 20.47 18.56 -0.18
CA LEU A 541 20.46 19.81 0.58
C LEU A 541 19.52 20.85 -0.06
N GLU A 542 19.38 20.80 -1.39
CA GLU A 542 18.52 21.70 -2.18
C GLU A 542 17.03 21.49 -1.92
N ASP A 543 16.59 20.23 -1.73
CA ASP A 543 15.20 19.91 -1.37
C ASP A 543 14.86 20.38 0.07
N ARG A 544 15.81 20.26 1.00
CA ARG A 544 15.64 20.71 2.40
C ARG A 544 15.72 22.23 2.54
N VAL A 545 16.53 22.91 1.74
CA VAL A 545 16.58 24.38 1.69
C VAL A 545 15.27 24.92 1.13
N ALA A 546 14.70 24.31 0.09
CA ALA A 546 13.39 24.70 -0.43
C ALA A 546 12.26 24.51 0.60
N GLU A 547 12.27 23.42 1.38
CA GLU A 547 11.31 23.20 2.47
C GLU A 547 11.50 24.16 3.66
N LEU A 548 12.75 24.46 4.05
CA LEU A 548 13.07 25.43 5.12
C LEU A 548 12.74 26.87 4.71
N GLU A 549 12.96 27.26 3.45
CA GLU A 549 12.58 28.57 2.91
C GLU A 549 11.06 28.76 2.90
N LEU A 550 10.30 27.71 2.53
CA LEU A 550 8.84 27.68 2.61
C LEU A 550 8.32 27.74 4.06
N ALA A 551 8.98 27.06 5.00
CA ALA A 551 8.61 27.09 6.41
C ALA A 551 8.94 28.44 7.07
N LEU A 552 10.07 29.07 6.74
CA LEU A 552 10.50 30.38 7.29
C LEU A 552 9.65 31.54 6.77
N GLN A 553 9.18 31.48 5.51
CA GLN A 553 8.19 32.43 4.97
C GLN A 553 6.85 32.36 5.73
N GLY A 554 6.50 31.20 6.30
CA GLY A 554 5.33 31.02 7.16
C GLY A 554 5.41 31.69 8.53
N TYR A 555 6.62 32.03 9.00
CA TYR A 555 6.86 32.67 10.32
C TYR A 555 7.28 34.15 10.24
N GLY A 556 7.32 34.74 9.03
CA GLY A 556 7.57 36.18 8.85
C GLY A 556 9.02 36.63 9.10
N LEU A 557 9.99 35.72 8.98
CA LEU A 557 11.41 36.06 9.03
C LEU A 557 11.97 36.15 7.61
N ASP A 558 12.28 37.38 7.20
CA ASP A 558 12.82 37.69 5.87
C ASP A 558 14.30 37.26 5.79
N THR A 559 14.59 36.25 4.98
CA THR A 559 15.94 35.68 4.80
C THR A 559 16.81 36.47 3.82
N GLU A 560 16.29 37.54 3.20
CA GLU A 560 17.01 38.34 2.20
C GLU A 560 18.24 39.11 2.74
N SER A 561 18.51 39.13 4.05
CA SER A 561 19.67 39.88 4.59
C SER A 561 21.01 39.13 4.63
N LEU A 562 21.08 37.83 4.28
CA LEU A 562 22.26 37.00 4.59
C LEU A 562 23.04 36.40 3.41
N ALA A 563 22.61 36.55 2.16
CA ALA A 563 23.31 35.93 1.01
C ALA A 563 23.70 36.94 -0.09
N GLY A 564 24.42 38.00 0.32
CA GLY A 564 25.21 38.78 -0.62
C GLY A 564 26.49 38.02 -1.01
N ASN A 565 26.74 37.92 -2.32
CA ASN A 565 27.96 37.47 -3.01
C ASN A 565 28.11 35.95 -3.26
N ARG A 566 27.83 35.53 -4.50
CA ARG A 566 28.88 35.22 -5.50
C ARG A 566 28.30 34.99 -6.90
N VAL A 567 29.05 35.51 -7.87
CA VAL A 567 28.85 35.50 -9.32
C VAL A 567 29.59 34.30 -9.95
N SER A 568 29.30 34.08 -11.24
CA SER A 568 30.00 33.33 -12.32
C SER A 568 29.54 31.87 -12.50
N GLN A 569 28.75 31.60 -13.56
CA GLN A 569 29.17 31.34 -14.96
C GLN A 569 29.94 30.02 -15.06
N ASP A 570 29.33 28.99 -15.67
CA ASP A 570 29.82 28.47 -16.94
C ASP A 570 28.82 27.59 -17.68
N THR A 571 28.95 27.68 -18.99
CA THR A 571 28.15 27.17 -20.10
C THR A 571 28.46 25.71 -20.46
N VAL A 572 27.41 24.97 -20.82
CA VAL A 572 27.27 24.04 -21.97
C VAL A 572 28.32 22.92 -22.11
N GLU A 573 27.87 21.66 -22.06
CA GLU A 573 28.00 20.71 -23.19
C GLU A 573 27.23 19.41 -22.95
N ALA A 574 26.25 19.16 -23.81
CA ALA A 574 25.56 17.89 -23.93
C ALA A 574 26.47 16.87 -24.63
N THR A 575 26.67 15.69 -24.04
CA THR A 575 27.17 14.50 -24.76
C THR A 575 26.58 13.21 -24.19
N PRO A 576 26.45 12.16 -25.03
CA PRO A 576 25.29 11.28 -25.08
C PRO A 576 25.41 10.00 -24.26
N GLU A 577 24.27 9.48 -23.79
CA GLU A 577 24.15 8.21 -23.07
C GLU A 577 24.62 6.98 -23.89
N PRO A 578 25.23 5.96 -23.24
CA PRO A 578 25.40 4.64 -23.84
C PRO A 578 24.19 3.73 -23.54
N ARG A 579 23.60 3.23 -24.63
CA ARG A 579 22.45 2.32 -24.73
C ARG A 579 22.61 1.03 -23.90
N GLN A 580 21.65 0.75 -23.00
CA GLN A 580 21.41 -0.58 -22.41
C GLN A 580 20.51 -1.42 -23.33
N SER A 581 20.88 -2.67 -23.61
CA SER A 581 20.03 -3.66 -24.29
C SER A 581 19.05 -4.28 -23.29
N THR A 582 17.78 -3.91 -23.39
CA THR A 582 16.65 -4.46 -22.64
C THR A 582 16.03 -5.64 -23.41
N ASP A 583 15.96 -6.82 -22.80
CA ASP A 583 14.99 -7.84 -23.22
C ASP A 583 13.60 -7.40 -22.73
N LEU A 584 12.95 -6.55 -23.53
CA LEU A 584 11.59 -6.07 -23.36
C LEU A 584 10.59 -7.24 -23.46
N ASN A 585 9.98 -7.64 -22.34
CA ASN A 585 8.82 -8.53 -22.37
C ASN A 585 7.62 -7.75 -22.93
N LEU A 586 7.13 -8.13 -24.12
CA LEU A 586 6.05 -7.43 -24.81
C LEU A 586 4.73 -7.41 -24.00
N LEU A 587 4.49 -8.40 -23.15
CA LEU A 587 3.31 -8.42 -22.28
C LEU A 587 3.35 -7.29 -21.23
N SER A 588 4.54 -6.90 -20.74
CA SER A 588 4.68 -5.76 -19.81
C SER A 588 4.58 -4.39 -20.49
N LEU A 589 4.68 -4.34 -21.83
CA LEU A 589 4.43 -3.12 -22.60
C LEU A 589 2.93 -2.90 -22.89
N PHE A 590 2.15 -3.97 -23.04
CA PHE A 590 0.69 -3.91 -23.20
C PHE A 590 -0.07 -3.91 -21.88
N ILE A 591 0.54 -4.41 -20.81
CA ILE A 591 0.03 -4.36 -19.44
C ILE A 591 1.02 -3.51 -18.65
N PRO A 592 0.88 -2.17 -18.69
CA PRO A 592 1.78 -1.29 -17.97
C PRO A 592 1.72 -1.63 -16.48
N GLU A 593 2.86 -1.74 -15.81
CA GLU A 593 2.81 -1.81 -14.36
C GLU A 593 2.45 -0.42 -13.79
N PRO A 594 1.81 -0.33 -12.61
CA PRO A 594 1.37 0.95 -12.04
C PRO A 594 2.47 2.02 -11.91
N SER A 595 3.74 1.63 -11.96
CA SER A 595 4.92 2.51 -11.91
C SER A 595 5.25 3.21 -13.23
N ASP A 596 4.87 2.64 -14.38
CA ASP A 596 5.47 3.01 -15.67
C ASP A 596 4.89 4.31 -16.24
N ILE A 597 3.89 4.88 -15.53
CA ILE A 597 3.21 6.14 -15.86
C ILE A 597 3.41 7.17 -14.71
N GLN A 598 4.27 6.88 -13.74
CA GLN A 598 4.70 7.90 -12.77
C GLN A 598 5.75 8.78 -13.42
N ASP A 599 5.30 9.94 -13.91
CA ASP A 599 6.16 11.09 -14.24
C ASP A 599 7.13 11.30 -13.07
N GLN A 600 8.43 11.13 -13.35
CA GLN A 600 9.49 11.21 -12.35
C GLN A 600 9.55 12.64 -11.79
N GLY A 601 9.42 12.75 -10.47
CA GLY A 601 9.78 13.95 -9.71
C GLY A 601 8.85 15.16 -9.89
N THR A 602 8.36 15.70 -8.76
CA THR A 602 7.88 17.08 -8.60
C THR A 602 6.48 17.51 -9.07
N SER A 603 5.59 16.67 -9.62
CA SER A 603 4.27 17.15 -10.13
C SER A 603 3.02 16.76 -9.30
N GLY A 604 3.05 16.96 -7.98
CA GLY A 604 1.82 16.94 -7.17
C GLY A 604 0.90 18.16 -7.48
N TYR A 605 -0.39 18.12 -7.11
CA TYR A 605 -1.22 19.34 -7.16
C TYR A 605 -0.61 20.47 -6.29
N HIS A 606 0.16 20.12 -5.26
CA HIS A 606 0.94 21.05 -4.44
C HIS A 606 1.99 21.81 -5.26
N ALA A 607 2.66 21.20 -6.22
CA ALA A 607 3.60 21.89 -7.11
C ALA A 607 2.89 22.83 -8.09
N LEU A 608 1.70 22.42 -8.59
CA LEU A 608 0.86 23.28 -9.41
C LEU A 608 0.38 24.52 -8.64
N LEU A 609 0.07 24.39 -7.34
CA LEU A 609 -0.39 25.50 -6.49
C LEU A 609 0.77 26.33 -5.92
N GLY A 610 1.93 25.71 -5.64
CA GLY A 610 3.11 26.35 -5.06
C GLY A 610 3.93 27.18 -6.06
N ALA A 611 3.86 26.86 -7.36
CA ALA A 611 4.53 27.63 -8.42
C ALA A 611 3.75 28.90 -8.85
N ILE A 612 2.54 29.13 -8.31
CA ILE A 612 1.69 30.25 -8.73
C ILE A 612 2.01 31.48 -7.87
N THR A 613 2.79 32.40 -8.42
CA THR A 613 2.82 33.79 -7.94
C THR A 613 1.47 34.42 -8.25
N VAL A 614 0.69 34.80 -7.24
CA VAL A 614 -0.62 35.46 -7.42
C VAL A 614 -0.35 36.92 -7.84
N PRO A 615 -0.55 37.31 -9.12
CA PRO A 615 -0.35 38.69 -9.53
C PRO A 615 -1.56 39.53 -9.12
N GLU A 616 -1.42 40.86 -9.10
CA GLU A 616 -2.58 41.76 -9.12
C GLU A 616 -3.54 41.34 -10.26
N ARG A 617 -4.83 41.17 -9.93
CA ARG A 617 -5.93 40.71 -10.78
C ARG A 617 -5.71 41.01 -12.28
N THR A 618 -5.55 39.95 -13.09
CA THR A 618 -5.33 40.08 -14.54
C THR A 618 -6.48 40.83 -15.22
N LYS A 619 -6.16 41.85 -16.02
CA LYS A 619 -7.15 42.57 -16.84
C LYS A 619 -7.64 41.66 -17.98
N PHE A 620 -8.95 41.60 -18.19
CA PHE A 620 -9.48 40.83 -19.30
C PHE A 620 -9.13 41.45 -20.66
N PRO A 621 -8.92 40.63 -21.72
CA PRO A 621 -8.73 41.12 -23.09
C PRO A 621 -9.92 41.96 -23.60
N PRO A 622 -9.81 42.65 -24.74
CA PRO A 622 -10.97 43.26 -25.38
C PRO A 622 -12.11 42.25 -25.59
N LYS A 623 -13.37 42.70 -25.47
CA LYS A 623 -14.56 41.84 -25.56
C LYS A 623 -14.57 40.97 -26.82
N SER A 624 -14.11 41.51 -27.95
CA SER A 624 -13.99 40.78 -29.22
C SER A 624 -13.04 39.58 -29.12
N THR A 625 -11.85 39.76 -28.53
CA THR A 625 -10.87 38.69 -28.32
C THR A 625 -11.40 37.64 -27.35
N THR A 626 -12.07 38.06 -26.28
CA THR A 626 -12.69 37.17 -25.29
C THR A 626 -13.78 36.28 -25.92
N LEU A 627 -14.61 36.84 -26.80
CA LEU A 627 -15.61 36.06 -27.53
C LEU A 627 -14.97 35.04 -28.48
N GLN A 628 -13.86 35.38 -29.14
CA GLN A 628 -13.13 34.44 -30.02
C GLN A 628 -12.50 33.29 -29.23
N LEU A 629 -11.89 33.57 -28.08
CA LEU A 629 -11.34 32.54 -27.19
C LEU A 629 -12.45 31.65 -26.62
N ALA A 630 -13.56 32.22 -26.19
CA ALA A 630 -14.72 31.46 -25.73
C ALA A 630 -15.29 30.56 -26.84
N ALA A 631 -15.40 31.06 -28.08
CA ALA A 631 -15.83 30.26 -29.22
C ALA A 631 -14.90 29.06 -29.47
N THR A 632 -13.59 29.25 -29.33
CA THR A 632 -12.60 28.15 -29.44
C THR A 632 -12.81 27.10 -28.35
N TYR A 633 -13.04 27.52 -27.10
CA TYR A 633 -13.35 26.60 -26.00
C TYR A 633 -14.63 25.79 -26.29
N PHE A 634 -15.72 26.44 -26.71
CA PHE A 634 -17.00 25.75 -26.97
C PHE A 634 -16.96 24.85 -28.19
N GLU A 635 -16.22 25.19 -29.23
CA GLU A 635 -16.02 24.30 -30.39
C GLU A 635 -15.43 22.95 -29.95
N HIS A 636 -14.46 22.95 -29.02
CA HIS A 636 -13.91 21.74 -28.45
C HIS A 636 -14.83 21.09 -27.39
N SER A 637 -15.33 21.89 -26.44
CA SER A 637 -16.13 21.41 -25.30
C SER A 637 -17.43 20.75 -25.77
N ASN A 638 -18.12 21.31 -26.76
CA ASN A 638 -19.37 20.77 -27.29
C ASN A 638 -19.18 19.47 -28.07
N PHE A 639 -17.97 19.15 -28.51
CA PHE A 639 -17.63 17.88 -29.15
C PHE A 639 -17.23 16.81 -28.13
N PHE A 640 -16.44 17.18 -27.13
CA PHE A 640 -15.75 16.21 -26.27
C PHE A 640 -16.29 16.11 -24.85
N SER A 641 -16.32 17.22 -24.10
CA SER A 641 -16.70 17.24 -22.68
C SER A 641 -17.44 18.55 -22.38
N PRO A 642 -18.77 18.59 -22.57
CA PRO A 642 -19.55 19.82 -22.54
C PRO A 642 -19.84 20.27 -21.09
N ILE A 643 -18.82 20.79 -20.40
CA ILE A 643 -18.91 21.17 -18.97
C ILE A 643 -19.87 22.35 -18.76
N LEU A 644 -19.81 23.35 -19.66
CA LEU A 644 -20.59 24.59 -19.59
C LEU A 644 -21.57 24.67 -20.75
N TYR A 645 -22.67 25.41 -20.56
CA TYR A 645 -23.60 25.72 -21.64
C TYR A 645 -23.19 27.02 -22.33
N GLN A 646 -23.15 27.00 -23.66
CA GLN A 646 -22.63 28.12 -24.44
C GLN A 646 -23.45 29.41 -24.24
N GLU A 647 -24.78 29.34 -24.30
CA GLU A 647 -25.63 30.53 -24.20
C GLU A 647 -25.51 31.19 -22.82
N SER A 648 -25.63 30.40 -21.75
CA SER A 648 -25.47 30.91 -20.37
C SER A 648 -24.07 31.48 -20.10
N PHE A 649 -23.03 30.97 -20.78
CA PHE A 649 -21.69 31.54 -20.64
C PHE A 649 -21.52 32.87 -21.40
N HIS A 650 -22.20 33.06 -22.54
CA HIS A 650 -22.19 34.36 -23.24
C HIS A 650 -22.83 35.47 -22.40
N GLU A 651 -23.81 35.13 -21.55
CA GLU A 651 -24.37 36.06 -20.57
C GLU A 651 -23.32 36.48 -19.52
N ILE A 652 -22.47 35.54 -19.06
CA ILE A 652 -21.34 35.84 -18.16
C ILE A 652 -20.40 36.87 -18.79
N ILE A 653 -20.02 36.69 -20.06
CA ILE A 653 -19.20 37.67 -20.79
C ILE A 653 -19.93 39.02 -20.90
N THR A 654 -21.23 39.01 -21.17
CA THR A 654 -22.00 40.25 -21.29
C THR A 654 -22.01 41.04 -19.99
N VAL A 655 -22.25 40.38 -18.85
CA VAL A 655 -22.26 41.00 -17.51
C VAL A 655 -20.88 41.53 -17.12
N LEU A 656 -19.80 40.78 -17.39
CA LEU A 656 -18.44 41.17 -17.00
C LEU A 656 -17.84 42.32 -17.85
N TYR A 657 -18.46 42.65 -18.99
CA TYR A 657 -18.02 43.72 -19.90
C TYR A 657 -19.01 44.90 -20.00
N GLN A 658 -19.98 44.99 -19.08
CA GLN A 658 -20.86 46.15 -18.99
C GLN A 658 -20.14 47.31 -18.27
N ASP A 659 -20.00 48.44 -18.95
CA ASP A 659 -19.44 49.68 -18.37
C ASP A 659 -20.46 50.31 -17.40
N LEU A 660 -20.38 49.94 -16.12
CA LEU A 660 -21.10 50.60 -15.03
C LEU A 660 -20.11 51.26 -14.07
N PRO A 661 -20.26 52.56 -13.75
CA PRO A 661 -19.40 53.23 -12.79
C PRO A 661 -19.67 52.73 -11.37
N ASN A 662 -18.62 52.30 -10.65
CA ASN A 662 -18.57 52.05 -9.19
C ASN A 662 -19.25 50.80 -8.59
N ILE A 663 -19.26 49.65 -9.26
CA ILE A 663 -19.55 48.35 -8.61
C ILE A 663 -18.47 47.34 -9.01
N ASP A 664 -17.95 46.55 -8.07
CA ASP A 664 -17.07 45.40 -8.32
C ASP A 664 -17.79 44.46 -9.32
N GLN A 665 -17.44 44.57 -10.61
CA GLN A 665 -18.26 44.04 -11.71
C GLN A 665 -18.32 42.50 -11.68
N GLY A 666 -19.51 41.91 -11.50
CA GLY A 666 -19.77 40.46 -11.58
C GLY A 666 -19.35 39.62 -10.36
N LYS A 667 -19.97 38.43 -10.22
CA LYS A 667 -19.70 37.50 -9.09
C LYS A 667 -18.32 36.86 -9.24
N SER A 668 -17.63 36.58 -8.13
CA SER A 668 -16.31 35.90 -8.14
C SER A 668 -16.31 34.60 -8.95
N VAL A 669 -17.38 33.80 -8.88
CA VAL A 669 -17.51 32.56 -9.66
C VAL A 669 -17.58 32.78 -11.18
N GLN A 670 -18.16 33.90 -11.63
CA GLN A 670 -18.22 34.26 -13.05
C GLN A 670 -16.83 34.64 -13.57
N LYS A 671 -16.07 35.41 -12.77
CA LYS A 671 -14.67 35.75 -13.08
C LYS A 671 -13.80 34.50 -13.13
N PHE A 672 -13.98 33.57 -12.18
CA PHE A 672 -13.31 32.27 -12.16
C PHE A 672 -13.55 31.49 -13.46
N GLN A 673 -14.83 31.30 -13.82
CA GLN A 673 -15.20 30.54 -15.02
C GLN A 673 -14.66 31.20 -16.30
N LEU A 674 -14.71 32.54 -16.39
CA LEU A 674 -14.13 33.26 -17.52
C LEU A 674 -12.61 33.04 -17.62
N CYS A 675 -11.87 33.23 -16.53
CA CYS A 675 -10.44 32.99 -16.49
C CYS A 675 -10.07 31.56 -16.92
N MET A 676 -10.78 30.55 -16.40
CA MET A 676 -10.54 29.16 -16.76
C MET A 676 -10.80 28.88 -18.26
N VAL A 677 -11.92 29.39 -18.80
CA VAL A 677 -12.23 29.24 -20.23
C VAL A 677 -11.18 29.90 -21.12
N LEU A 678 -10.70 31.11 -20.76
CA LEU A 678 -9.64 31.79 -21.50
C LEU A 678 -8.31 31.01 -21.44
N ALA A 679 -7.93 30.52 -20.25
CA ALA A 679 -6.71 29.73 -20.08
C ALA A 679 -6.74 28.45 -20.91
N ILE A 680 -7.86 27.71 -20.89
CA ILE A 680 -8.06 26.49 -21.67
C ILE A 680 -8.07 26.80 -23.17
N ALA A 681 -8.77 27.86 -23.59
CA ALA A 681 -8.83 28.27 -25.00
C ALA A 681 -7.44 28.58 -25.57
N ILE A 682 -6.57 29.26 -24.82
CA ILE A 682 -5.19 29.54 -25.24
C ILE A 682 -4.38 28.25 -25.39
N ARG A 683 -4.52 27.31 -24.45
CA ARG A 683 -3.87 25.99 -24.54
C ARG A 683 -4.37 25.19 -25.75
N LEU A 684 -5.67 25.26 -26.07
CA LEU A 684 -6.26 24.66 -27.27
C LEU A 684 -5.76 25.33 -28.56
N LEU A 685 -5.69 26.66 -28.60
CA LEU A 685 -5.18 27.41 -29.76
C LEU A 685 -3.72 27.08 -30.06
N ASN A 686 -2.87 26.93 -29.04
CA ASN A 686 -1.49 26.48 -29.23
C ASN A 686 -1.38 25.13 -29.96
N ARG A 687 -2.40 24.25 -29.84
CA ARG A 687 -2.43 22.96 -30.56
C ARG A 687 -2.78 23.11 -32.03
N ILE A 688 -3.46 24.19 -32.41
CA ILE A 688 -3.77 24.53 -33.81
C ILE A 688 -2.61 25.32 -34.42
N ASP A 689 -2.07 26.29 -33.67
CA ASP A 689 -1.01 27.18 -34.08
C ASP A 689 0.06 27.28 -32.99
N SER A 690 1.22 26.67 -33.24
CA SER A 690 2.35 26.64 -32.32
C SER A 690 2.94 28.02 -32.04
N ALA A 691 2.61 29.04 -32.84
CA ALA A 691 3.01 30.43 -32.58
C ALA A 691 2.30 31.05 -31.37
N VAL A 692 1.16 30.50 -30.94
CA VAL A 692 0.44 30.96 -29.75
C VAL A 692 1.22 30.51 -28.50
N PRO A 693 1.78 31.42 -27.69
CA PRO A 693 2.60 31.04 -26.55
C PRO A 693 1.72 30.46 -25.44
N THR A 694 2.07 29.26 -24.95
CA THR A 694 1.35 28.63 -23.85
C THR A 694 1.41 29.43 -22.56
N THR A 695 2.46 30.24 -22.35
CA THR A 695 2.62 31.12 -21.19
C THR A 695 1.54 32.19 -21.08
N ALA A 696 0.85 32.51 -22.19
CA ALA A 696 -0.28 33.45 -22.15
C ALA A 696 -1.50 32.91 -21.39
N SER A 697 -1.58 31.59 -21.14
CA SER A 697 -2.64 31.03 -20.30
C SER A 697 -2.40 31.24 -18.80
N ASP A 698 -1.14 31.37 -18.40
CA ASP A 698 -0.73 31.25 -17.00
C ASP A 698 -1.29 32.37 -16.12
N PRO A 699 -1.34 33.65 -16.56
CA PRO A 699 -1.97 34.72 -15.78
C PRO A 699 -3.47 34.51 -15.54
N PHE A 700 -4.18 33.95 -16.52
CA PHE A 700 -5.61 33.64 -16.38
C PHE A 700 -5.83 32.48 -15.42
N PHE A 701 -5.03 31.41 -15.53
CA PHE A 701 -5.09 30.29 -14.59
C PHE A 701 -4.74 30.74 -13.16
N ALA A 702 -3.65 31.49 -12.98
CA ALA A 702 -3.25 32.08 -11.70
C ALA A 702 -4.37 32.96 -11.10
N SER A 703 -5.03 33.78 -11.92
CA SER A 703 -6.15 34.61 -11.47
C SER A 703 -7.36 33.78 -11.04
N ALA A 704 -7.66 32.67 -11.72
CA ALA A 704 -8.73 31.76 -11.32
C ALA A 704 -8.41 31.07 -9.99
N ILE A 705 -7.19 30.56 -9.82
CA ILE A 705 -6.75 29.95 -8.56
C ILE A 705 -6.72 30.97 -7.42
N GLY A 706 -6.26 32.20 -7.66
CA GLY A 706 -6.31 33.28 -6.67
C GLY A 706 -7.74 33.57 -6.17
N ILE A 707 -8.72 33.63 -7.07
CA ILE A 707 -10.14 33.79 -6.68
C ILE A 707 -10.62 32.62 -5.80
N LEU A 708 -10.20 31.40 -6.12
CA LEU A 708 -10.54 30.19 -5.37
C LEU A 708 -9.92 30.19 -3.98
N THR A 709 -8.66 30.60 -3.84
CA THR A 709 -7.94 30.67 -2.56
C THR A 709 -8.43 31.84 -1.69
N GLU A 710 -8.68 33.02 -2.26
CA GLU A 710 -9.16 34.19 -1.52
C GLU A 710 -10.62 34.06 -1.07
N ARG A 711 -11.47 33.40 -1.89
CA ARG A 711 -12.91 33.29 -1.66
C ARG A 711 -13.43 31.89 -1.96
N PRO A 712 -12.97 30.85 -1.23
CA PRO A 712 -13.37 29.46 -1.48
C PRO A 712 -14.88 29.28 -1.35
N GLN A 713 -15.51 30.00 -0.41
CA GLN A 713 -16.97 29.98 -0.19
C GLN A 713 -17.78 30.47 -1.42
N ALA A 714 -17.16 31.22 -2.33
CA ALA A 714 -17.82 31.73 -3.54
C ALA A 714 -17.79 30.72 -4.70
N THR A 715 -16.84 29.79 -4.72
CA THR A 715 -16.57 28.85 -5.83
C THR A 715 -16.81 27.38 -5.45
N TRP A 716 -16.67 27.01 -4.17
CA TRP A 716 -16.80 25.65 -3.63
C TRP A 716 -17.98 25.53 -2.67
N LYS A 717 -19.19 25.43 -3.22
CA LYS A 717 -20.44 25.36 -2.44
C LYS A 717 -21.02 23.96 -2.27
N GLY A 718 -20.33 22.93 -2.76
CA GLY A 718 -20.87 21.56 -2.79
C GLY A 718 -22.08 21.39 -3.72
N ASN A 719 -22.22 22.23 -4.76
CA ASN A 719 -23.34 22.19 -5.71
C ASN A 719 -22.88 21.88 -7.15
N LEU A 720 -23.80 21.81 -8.11
CA LEU A 720 -23.47 21.53 -9.51
C LEU A 720 -22.47 22.53 -10.12
N GLN A 721 -22.53 23.81 -9.70
CA GLN A 721 -21.58 24.84 -10.14
C GLN A 721 -20.16 24.59 -9.59
N HIS A 722 -20.03 24.09 -8.36
CA HIS A 722 -18.76 23.63 -7.80
C HIS A 722 -18.18 22.49 -8.66
N LEU A 723 -19.00 21.51 -9.04
CA LEU A 723 -18.55 20.43 -9.92
C LEU A 723 -18.07 20.95 -11.29
N GLN A 724 -18.82 21.85 -11.93
CA GLN A 724 -18.38 22.50 -13.18
C GLN A 724 -17.02 23.20 -13.02
N ASN A 725 -16.80 23.90 -11.89
CA ASN A 725 -15.54 24.59 -11.62
C ASN A 725 -14.37 23.61 -11.45
N LEU A 726 -14.58 22.48 -10.75
CA LEU A 726 -13.56 21.43 -10.62
C LEU A 726 -13.24 20.80 -11.98
N LEU A 727 -14.25 20.52 -12.81
CA LEU A 727 -14.05 19.94 -14.15
C LEU A 727 -13.27 20.87 -15.08
N LEU A 728 -13.45 22.19 -14.96
CA LEU A 728 -12.61 23.16 -15.68
C LEU A 728 -11.14 23.09 -15.24
N ILE A 729 -10.87 22.91 -13.94
CA ILE A 729 -9.51 22.73 -13.43
C ILE A 729 -8.91 21.43 -13.99
N VAL A 730 -9.65 20.32 -13.93
CA VAL A 730 -9.23 19.03 -14.52
C VAL A 730 -8.90 19.18 -15.99
N GLN A 731 -9.77 19.85 -16.76
CA GLN A 731 -9.55 20.03 -18.19
C GLN A 731 -8.30 20.88 -18.46
N TYR A 732 -8.08 21.95 -17.69
CA TYR A 732 -6.86 22.75 -17.81
C TYR A 732 -5.60 21.94 -17.50
N THR A 733 -5.58 21.16 -16.41
CA THR A 733 -4.38 20.39 -16.01
C THR A 733 -4.03 19.31 -17.03
N ILE A 734 -5.03 18.68 -17.65
CA ILE A 734 -4.83 17.76 -18.79
C ILE A 734 -4.12 18.48 -19.94
N PHE A 735 -4.59 19.67 -20.35
CA PHE A 735 -3.97 20.41 -21.45
C PHE A 735 -2.62 21.05 -21.11
N ALA A 736 -2.40 21.37 -19.83
CA ALA A 736 -1.12 21.79 -19.27
C ALA A 736 -0.14 20.62 -19.12
N SER A 737 -0.55 19.39 -19.46
CA SER A 737 0.28 18.17 -19.39
C SER A 737 0.61 17.71 -17.97
N ASN A 738 -0.17 18.10 -16.97
CA ASN A 738 -0.02 17.65 -15.58
C ASN A 738 -1.10 16.62 -15.25
N LEU A 739 -0.87 15.37 -15.69
CA LEU A 739 -1.83 14.28 -15.53
C LEU A 739 -1.97 13.82 -14.06
N SER A 740 -0.94 14.03 -13.24
CA SER A 740 -0.97 13.78 -11.80
C SER A 740 -1.97 14.73 -11.10
N ALA A 741 -1.89 16.03 -11.34
CA ALA A 741 -2.87 16.98 -10.81
C ALA A 741 -4.28 16.69 -11.36
N ALA A 742 -4.41 16.36 -12.64
CA ALA A 742 -5.68 15.95 -13.24
C ALA A 742 -6.30 14.75 -12.51
N TRP A 743 -5.50 13.74 -12.13
CA TRP A 743 -5.96 12.56 -11.39
C TRP A 743 -6.56 12.89 -10.02
N HIS A 744 -5.90 13.78 -9.27
CA HIS A 744 -6.40 14.18 -7.96
C HIS A 744 -7.70 14.98 -8.07
N PHE A 745 -7.73 15.98 -8.97
CA PHE A 745 -8.92 16.82 -9.15
C PHE A 745 -10.11 16.06 -9.74
N ILE A 746 -9.89 15.10 -10.66
CA ILE A 746 -11.00 14.29 -11.18
C ILE A 746 -11.56 13.37 -10.09
N GLY A 747 -10.71 12.82 -9.21
CA GLY A 747 -11.18 12.06 -8.05
C GLY A 747 -12.04 12.90 -7.10
N LEU A 748 -11.73 14.19 -6.90
CA LEU A 748 -12.60 15.10 -6.13
C LEU A 748 -13.92 15.37 -6.85
N ALA A 749 -13.86 15.62 -8.17
CA ALA A 749 -15.05 15.84 -9.00
C ALA A 749 -15.98 14.61 -9.00
N THR A 750 -15.43 13.39 -9.11
CA THR A 750 -16.22 12.14 -9.07
C THR A 750 -16.90 11.93 -7.72
N ARG A 751 -16.20 12.17 -6.60
CA ARG A 751 -16.81 12.11 -5.26
C ARG A 751 -17.92 13.14 -5.08
N LEU A 752 -17.73 14.36 -5.57
CA LEU A 752 -18.77 15.39 -5.55
C LEU A 752 -19.96 15.02 -6.45
N ALA A 753 -19.73 14.38 -7.60
CA ALA A 753 -20.81 13.89 -8.45
C ALA A 753 -21.65 12.80 -7.74
N ILE A 754 -21.02 11.95 -6.93
CA ILE A 754 -21.70 10.96 -6.08
C ILE A 754 -22.50 11.66 -4.97
N ASP A 755 -21.89 12.61 -4.27
CA ASP A 755 -22.53 13.39 -3.19
C ASP A 755 -23.76 14.19 -3.70
N LEU A 756 -23.71 14.65 -4.95
CA LEU A 756 -24.81 15.31 -5.64
C LEU A 756 -25.89 14.36 -6.18
N ASP A 757 -25.74 13.05 -5.98
CA ASP A 757 -26.60 11.98 -6.51
C ASP A 757 -26.78 12.11 -8.04
N LEU A 758 -25.69 12.34 -8.77
CA LEU A 758 -25.73 12.47 -10.24
C LEU A 758 -25.73 11.13 -10.98
N LEU A 759 -25.57 10.02 -10.26
CA LEU A 759 -25.63 8.67 -10.82
C LEU A 759 -27.08 8.19 -11.01
N ASN A 760 -28.01 8.77 -10.25
CA ASN A 760 -29.43 8.47 -10.32
C ASN A 760 -30.20 9.68 -10.85
N GLU A 761 -31.13 9.46 -11.78
CA GLU A 761 -32.09 10.48 -12.15
C GLU A 761 -33.24 10.53 -11.14
N THR A 762 -33.13 11.41 -10.15
CA THR A 762 -34.23 11.69 -9.21
C THR A 762 -35.38 12.38 -9.98
N ARG A 763 -36.50 11.68 -10.21
CA ARG A 763 -37.71 12.30 -10.79
C ARG A 763 -38.29 13.33 -9.84
N LEU A 764 -37.96 14.60 -10.04
CA LEU A 764 -38.63 15.73 -9.43
C LEU A 764 -40.10 15.73 -9.91
N SER A 765 -40.98 15.23 -9.05
CA SER A 765 -42.38 14.99 -9.37
C SER A 765 -43.24 16.20 -9.02
N SER A 766 -43.50 17.09 -9.98
CA SER A 766 -44.61 18.05 -9.90
C SER A 766 -44.95 18.61 -11.28
N GLY A 767 -46.08 18.17 -11.84
CA GLY A 767 -46.61 18.69 -13.09
C GLY A 767 -47.27 20.05 -12.89
N ASN A 768 -46.71 21.10 -13.50
CA ASN A 768 -47.36 22.30 -14.05
C ASN A 768 -46.33 23.42 -14.25
N SER A 769 -46.11 23.89 -15.47
CA SER A 769 -45.22 25.02 -15.86
C SER A 769 -43.73 24.93 -15.43
N GLU A 770 -43.40 24.10 -14.44
CA GLU A 770 -42.05 23.71 -14.02
C GLU A 770 -41.40 22.75 -15.02
N GLU A 771 -42.15 22.13 -15.95
CA GLU A 771 -41.62 21.13 -16.90
C GLU A 771 -40.44 21.64 -17.74
N VAL A 772 -40.45 22.90 -18.19
CA VAL A 772 -39.34 23.47 -19.00
C VAL A 772 -38.11 23.77 -18.14
N ILE A 773 -38.31 24.22 -16.89
CA ILE A 773 -37.22 24.50 -15.94
C ILE A 773 -36.62 23.18 -15.42
N LEU A 774 -37.47 22.19 -15.19
CA LEU A 774 -37.10 20.82 -14.84
C LEU A 774 -36.32 20.16 -15.98
N ASP A 775 -36.72 20.35 -17.24
CA ASP A 775 -36.01 19.81 -18.40
C ASP A 775 -34.60 20.44 -18.53
N ALA A 776 -34.48 21.77 -18.40
CA ALA A 776 -33.18 22.45 -18.45
C ALA A 776 -32.23 22.02 -17.32
N GLU A 777 -32.68 22.01 -16.06
CA GLU A 777 -31.84 21.62 -14.92
C GLU A 777 -31.50 20.12 -14.93
N THR A 778 -32.46 19.26 -15.30
CA THR A 778 -32.20 17.82 -15.47
C THR A 778 -31.16 17.59 -16.56
N ASN A 779 -31.32 18.26 -17.71
CA ASN A 779 -30.39 18.14 -18.81
C ASN A 779 -29.00 18.67 -18.47
N LYS A 780 -28.91 19.76 -17.69
CA LYS A 780 -27.65 20.26 -17.13
C LYS A 780 -27.00 19.25 -16.18
N ARG A 781 -27.76 18.61 -15.28
CA ARG A 781 -27.25 17.56 -14.38
C ARG A 781 -26.69 16.38 -15.17
N ARG A 782 -27.44 15.87 -16.16
CA ARG A 782 -26.98 14.82 -17.09
C ARG A 782 -25.68 15.23 -17.78
N ARG A 783 -25.64 16.43 -18.35
CA ARG A 783 -24.48 16.92 -19.09
C ARG A 783 -23.22 17.02 -18.22
N VAL A 784 -23.33 17.57 -17.02
CA VAL A 784 -22.19 17.72 -16.11
C VAL A 784 -21.74 16.35 -15.60
N PHE A 785 -22.67 15.44 -15.29
CA PHE A 785 -22.35 14.06 -14.93
C PHE A 785 -21.55 13.35 -16.03
N TRP A 786 -22.07 13.37 -17.26
CA TRP A 786 -21.41 12.70 -18.37
C TRP A 786 -20.09 13.37 -18.79
N SER A 787 -19.93 14.67 -18.52
CA SER A 787 -18.63 15.35 -18.65
C SER A 787 -17.62 14.82 -17.62
N THR A 788 -18.04 14.61 -16.36
CA THR A 788 -17.21 13.94 -15.34
C THR A 788 -16.85 12.52 -15.78
N TYR A 789 -17.84 11.76 -16.24
CA TYR A 789 -17.66 10.37 -16.71
C TYR A 789 -16.62 10.28 -17.83
N ILE A 790 -16.72 11.12 -18.87
CA ILE A 790 -15.75 11.12 -19.99
C ILE A 790 -14.35 11.46 -19.48
N LEU A 791 -14.21 12.50 -18.66
CA LEU A 791 -12.89 12.96 -18.20
C LEU A 791 -12.22 11.93 -17.30
N GLU A 792 -12.95 11.31 -16.38
CA GLU A 792 -12.45 10.23 -15.54
C GLU A 792 -12.06 9.02 -16.38
N THR A 793 -12.95 8.55 -17.26
CA THR A 793 -12.69 7.39 -18.12
C THR A 793 -11.46 7.59 -18.99
N ASN A 794 -11.37 8.75 -19.63
CA ASN A 794 -10.27 9.10 -20.51
C ASN A 794 -8.93 9.12 -19.76
N LEU A 795 -8.91 9.64 -18.53
CA LEU A 795 -7.70 9.68 -17.71
C LEU A 795 -7.35 8.30 -17.15
N CYS A 796 -8.32 7.53 -16.67
CA CYS A 796 -8.14 6.17 -16.15
C CYS A 796 -7.52 5.22 -17.19
N VAL A 797 -8.05 5.22 -18.42
CA VAL A 797 -7.52 4.37 -19.49
C VAL A 797 -6.08 4.73 -19.84
N ILE A 798 -5.76 6.03 -19.91
CA ILE A 798 -4.40 6.49 -20.25
C ILE A 798 -3.40 6.29 -19.10
N LEU A 799 -3.84 6.46 -17.84
CA LEU A 799 -3.01 6.24 -16.66
C LEU A 799 -2.98 4.79 -16.19
N ASN A 800 -3.68 3.88 -16.89
CA ASN A 800 -3.84 2.47 -16.50
C ASN A 800 -4.34 2.31 -15.05
N ARG A 801 -5.41 3.04 -14.69
CA ARG A 801 -6.05 3.04 -13.37
C ARG A 801 -7.52 2.64 -13.45
N PRO A 802 -8.10 2.03 -12.41
CA PRO A 802 -9.54 1.75 -12.38
C PRO A 802 -10.34 3.05 -12.17
N ARG A 803 -11.54 3.13 -12.74
CA ARG A 803 -12.52 4.20 -12.45
C ARG A 803 -13.14 4.01 -11.06
N SER A 804 -13.64 5.11 -10.50
CA SER A 804 -14.31 5.11 -9.20
C SER A 804 -15.77 4.64 -9.28
N ILE A 805 -16.45 4.92 -10.41
CA ILE A 805 -17.85 4.56 -10.63
C ILE A 805 -17.93 3.44 -11.68
N PRO A 806 -18.44 2.24 -11.34
CA PRO A 806 -18.73 1.18 -12.32
C PRO A 806 -19.97 1.53 -13.15
N ASP A 807 -20.07 1.04 -14.39
CA ASP A 807 -21.18 1.39 -15.30
C ASP A 807 -22.53 0.87 -14.80
N GLU A 808 -22.52 -0.24 -14.05
CA GLU A 808 -23.69 -0.84 -13.41
C GLU A 808 -24.32 0.07 -12.34
N ALA A 809 -23.58 1.06 -11.84
CA ALA A 809 -24.07 2.05 -10.88
C ALA A 809 -24.66 3.30 -11.56
N VAL A 810 -24.61 3.40 -12.89
CA VAL A 810 -25.04 4.60 -13.64
C VAL A 810 -26.47 4.40 -14.18
N PHE A 811 -27.43 5.07 -13.56
CA PHE A 811 -28.84 5.09 -13.98
C PHE A 811 -29.22 6.38 -14.74
N THR A 812 -28.33 7.37 -14.79
CA THR A 812 -28.53 8.65 -15.46
C THR A 812 -28.53 8.50 -16.99
N PRO A 813 -29.61 8.89 -17.71
CA PRO A 813 -29.66 8.85 -19.18
C PRO A 813 -28.68 9.83 -19.85
N LEU A 814 -28.41 9.61 -21.14
CA LEU A 814 -27.67 10.56 -21.97
C LEU A 814 -28.38 11.94 -22.03
N PRO A 815 -27.64 13.06 -22.12
CA PRO A 815 -28.23 14.38 -22.20
C PRO A 815 -29.00 14.57 -23.52
N SER A 816 -30.03 15.42 -23.48
CA SER A 816 -30.84 15.78 -24.64
C SER A 816 -30.00 16.52 -25.67
N THR A 817 -30.26 16.24 -26.95
CA THR A 817 -29.61 16.87 -28.10
C THR A 817 -30.34 18.11 -28.62
N SER A 818 -31.46 18.47 -28.00
CA SER A 818 -32.27 19.65 -28.35
C SER A 818 -32.79 20.34 -27.09
N GLY A 819 -33.06 21.64 -27.19
CA GLY A 819 -33.58 22.45 -26.08
C GLY A 819 -32.48 23.07 -25.21
N PRO A 820 -32.88 23.73 -24.10
CA PRO A 820 -31.94 24.36 -23.17
C PRO A 820 -30.95 23.33 -22.60
N GLU A 821 -29.72 23.79 -22.33
CA GLU A 821 -28.67 22.97 -21.72
C GLU A 821 -28.28 21.72 -22.55
N SER A 822 -28.65 21.68 -23.84
CA SER A 822 -28.42 20.54 -24.74
C SER A 822 -26.95 20.26 -25.04
N CYS A 823 -26.68 19.01 -25.44
CA CYS A 823 -25.39 18.54 -25.94
C CYS A 823 -25.45 18.25 -27.43
N SER A 824 -24.31 18.26 -28.11
CA SER A 824 -24.28 17.80 -29.50
C SER A 824 -24.53 16.27 -29.56
N PRO A 825 -25.15 15.75 -30.63
CA PRO A 825 -25.19 14.31 -30.88
C PRO A 825 -23.80 13.66 -30.89
N LEU A 826 -22.79 14.40 -31.35
CA LEU A 826 -21.39 13.95 -31.33
C LEU A 826 -20.86 13.75 -29.90
N ALA A 827 -21.21 14.64 -28.96
CA ALA A 827 -20.84 14.46 -27.56
C ALA A 827 -21.45 13.18 -26.97
N ASN A 828 -22.73 12.89 -27.26
CA ASN A 828 -23.36 11.63 -26.85
C ASN A 828 -22.67 10.41 -27.47
N HIS A 829 -22.26 10.52 -28.73
CA HIS A 829 -21.53 9.47 -29.42
C HIS A 829 -20.13 9.24 -28.81
N CYS A 830 -19.46 10.31 -28.36
CA CYS A 830 -18.22 10.22 -27.59
C CYS A 830 -18.42 9.59 -26.20
N ILE A 831 -19.56 9.80 -25.54
CA ILE A 831 -19.89 9.11 -24.27
C ILE A 831 -19.96 7.61 -24.51
N GLN A 832 -20.73 7.18 -25.53
CA GLN A 832 -20.89 5.77 -25.89
C GLN A 832 -19.55 5.10 -26.21
N PHE A 833 -18.68 5.81 -26.94
CA PHE A 833 -17.32 5.36 -27.18
C PHE A 833 -16.55 5.09 -25.88
N ARG A 834 -16.61 6.01 -24.90
CA ARG A 834 -15.90 5.86 -23.63
C ARG A 834 -16.41 4.68 -22.80
N GLN A 835 -17.70 4.37 -22.88
CA GLN A 835 -18.25 3.17 -22.27
C GLN A 835 -17.64 1.91 -22.89
N LEU A 836 -17.61 1.81 -24.22
CA LEU A 836 -17.00 0.67 -24.94
C LEU A 836 -15.50 0.53 -24.63
N GLU A 837 -14.76 1.64 -24.68
CA GLU A 837 -13.34 1.66 -24.39
C GLU A 837 -13.03 1.18 -22.97
N TYR A 838 -13.78 1.65 -21.98
CA TYR A 838 -13.56 1.23 -20.61
C TYR A 838 -13.98 -0.21 -20.36
N GLU A 839 -15.06 -0.69 -20.99
CA GLU A 839 -15.46 -2.10 -20.90
C GLU A 839 -14.32 -3.01 -21.38
N ILE A 840 -13.66 -2.65 -22.49
CA ILE A 840 -12.49 -3.35 -23.02
C ILE A 840 -11.34 -3.30 -22.02
N TYR A 841 -10.95 -2.10 -21.60
CA TYR A 841 -9.85 -1.89 -20.65
C TYR A 841 -10.08 -2.67 -19.35
N HIS A 842 -11.28 -2.60 -18.78
CA HIS A 842 -11.61 -3.25 -17.50
C HIS A 842 -11.61 -4.77 -17.63
N THR A 843 -12.26 -5.30 -18.66
CA THR A 843 -12.41 -6.75 -18.87
C THR A 843 -11.07 -7.43 -19.15
N LEU A 844 -10.16 -6.76 -19.87
CA LEU A 844 -8.84 -7.33 -20.19
C LEU A 844 -7.83 -7.24 -19.03
N ASN A 845 -7.97 -6.27 -18.13
CA ASN A 845 -6.95 -5.99 -17.10
C ASN A 845 -7.34 -6.41 -15.68
N TYR A 846 -8.62 -6.58 -15.35
CA TYR A 846 -9.05 -6.90 -13.99
C TYR A 846 -9.68 -8.29 -13.85
N LYS A 847 -9.77 -8.76 -12.60
CA LYS A 847 -10.45 -10.02 -12.27
C LYS A 847 -11.96 -9.84 -12.46
N PRO A 848 -12.68 -10.87 -12.92
CA PRO A 848 -14.14 -10.83 -12.96
C PRO A 848 -14.70 -10.67 -11.53
N PRO A 849 -15.89 -10.07 -11.36
CA PRO A 849 -16.52 -9.91 -10.06
C PRO A 849 -16.72 -11.27 -9.36
N ALA A 850 -16.56 -11.29 -8.03
CA ALA A 850 -16.61 -12.51 -7.22
C ALA A 850 -17.98 -13.22 -7.21
N ASN A 851 -19.00 -12.65 -7.85
CA ASN A 851 -20.36 -13.19 -7.94
C ASN A 851 -20.49 -14.37 -8.92
N GLY A 852 -19.42 -14.74 -9.65
CA GLY A 852 -19.27 -16.07 -10.23
C GLY A 852 -20.16 -16.39 -11.44
N ALA A 853 -20.68 -15.39 -12.16
CA ALA A 853 -21.30 -15.66 -13.46
C ALA A 853 -20.23 -16.16 -14.45
N PHE A 854 -20.51 -17.28 -15.13
CA PHE A 854 -19.64 -17.77 -16.19
C PHE A 854 -19.54 -16.70 -17.29
N PHE A 855 -18.33 -16.18 -17.53
CA PHE A 855 -18.05 -15.16 -18.55
C PHE A 855 -17.13 -15.75 -19.61
N ASP A 856 -17.65 -15.94 -20.82
CA ASP A 856 -16.87 -16.41 -21.96
C ASP A 856 -16.17 -15.23 -22.62
N TYR A 857 -14.89 -15.05 -22.26
CA TYR A 857 -14.05 -14.00 -22.80
C TYR A 857 -13.93 -14.05 -24.33
N LYS A 858 -13.94 -15.25 -24.96
CA LYS A 858 -13.79 -15.37 -26.42
C LYS A 858 -15.04 -14.88 -27.14
N VAL A 859 -16.21 -15.30 -26.66
CA VAL A 859 -17.50 -14.83 -27.20
C VAL A 859 -17.63 -13.32 -27.01
N TRP A 860 -17.26 -12.81 -25.83
CA TRP A 860 -17.27 -11.37 -25.57
C TRP A 860 -16.32 -10.61 -26.50
N LYS A 861 -15.08 -11.08 -26.73
CA LYS A 861 -14.10 -10.42 -27.60
C LYS A 861 -14.63 -10.22 -29.03
N VAL A 862 -15.30 -11.24 -29.58
CA VAL A 862 -15.93 -11.16 -30.90
C VAL A 862 -17.10 -10.17 -30.89
N GLY A 863 -18.02 -10.30 -29.93
CA GLY A 863 -19.17 -9.39 -29.82
C GLY A 863 -18.76 -7.93 -29.56
N MET A 864 -17.65 -7.71 -28.86
CA MET A 864 -17.09 -6.38 -28.62
C MET A 864 -16.55 -5.73 -29.91
N LYS A 865 -15.89 -6.51 -30.77
CA LYS A 865 -15.46 -6.03 -32.10
C LYS A 865 -16.66 -5.58 -32.93
N ASP A 866 -17.76 -6.34 -32.94
CA ASP A 866 -18.97 -5.98 -33.69
C ASP A 866 -19.61 -4.68 -33.17
N ARG A 867 -19.69 -4.52 -31.84
CA ARG A 867 -20.18 -3.28 -31.19
C ARG A 867 -19.33 -2.05 -31.54
N LEU A 868 -18.00 -2.19 -31.63
CA LEU A 868 -17.11 -1.10 -32.04
C LEU A 868 -17.34 -0.69 -33.50
N VAL A 869 -17.53 -1.67 -34.40
CA VAL A 869 -17.80 -1.40 -35.82
C VAL A 869 -19.18 -0.77 -35.99
N GLU A 870 -20.18 -1.23 -35.25
CA GLU A 870 -21.53 -0.63 -35.25
C GLU A 870 -21.51 0.81 -34.72
N TRP A 871 -20.79 1.06 -33.63
CA TRP A 871 -20.56 2.41 -33.12
C TRP A 871 -19.94 3.32 -34.19
N HIS A 872 -18.87 2.87 -34.85
CA HIS A 872 -18.24 3.65 -35.93
C HIS A 872 -19.15 3.90 -37.13
N ALA A 873 -19.98 2.92 -37.52
CA ALA A 873 -20.94 3.07 -38.61
C ALA A 873 -22.08 4.06 -38.30
N THR A 874 -22.30 4.38 -37.01
CA THR A 874 -23.39 5.26 -36.54
C THR A 874 -22.93 6.66 -36.16
N VAL A 875 -21.70 7.06 -36.55
CA VAL A 875 -21.15 8.40 -36.30
C VAL A 875 -22.07 9.50 -36.85
N PRO A 876 -22.54 10.45 -36.01
CA PRO A 876 -23.32 11.59 -36.47
C PRO A 876 -22.54 12.48 -37.45
N PRO A 877 -23.22 13.28 -38.31
CA PRO A 877 -22.55 14.20 -39.23
C PRO A 877 -21.59 15.17 -38.51
N VAL A 878 -20.35 15.24 -38.98
CA VAL A 878 -19.30 16.11 -38.45
C VAL A 878 -19.22 17.39 -39.27
N ASP A 879 -19.19 18.57 -38.64
CA ASP A 879 -18.93 19.83 -39.37
C ASP A 879 -17.49 19.83 -39.89
N THR A 880 -17.34 19.74 -41.22
CA THR A 880 -16.04 19.71 -41.89
C THR A 880 -15.22 20.99 -41.69
N ARG A 881 -15.86 22.09 -41.23
CA ARG A 881 -15.17 23.34 -40.88
C ARG A 881 -14.58 23.31 -39.47
N SER A 882 -14.97 22.34 -38.63
CA SER A 882 -14.45 22.27 -37.27
C SER A 882 -12.95 22.00 -37.27
N LYS A 883 -12.23 22.91 -36.62
CA LYS A 883 -10.81 22.81 -36.32
C LYS A 883 -10.55 22.16 -34.97
N LEU A 884 -11.53 21.58 -34.29
CA LEU A 884 -11.33 20.85 -33.04
C LEU A 884 -11.97 19.45 -33.02
N ALA A 885 -12.88 19.14 -33.96
CA ALA A 885 -13.52 17.83 -34.12
C ALA A 885 -13.35 17.25 -35.53
N PRO A 886 -12.18 16.68 -35.89
CA PRO A 886 -11.93 16.23 -37.25
C PRO A 886 -12.51 14.83 -37.48
N GLN A 887 -13.03 14.55 -38.68
CA GLN A 887 -13.70 13.27 -38.99
C GLN A 887 -12.81 12.03 -38.75
N ASN A 888 -11.50 12.16 -39.00
CA ASN A 888 -10.51 11.10 -38.77
C ASN A 888 -10.34 10.72 -37.28
N PHE A 889 -10.92 11.50 -36.35
CA PHE A 889 -10.96 11.14 -34.94
C PHE A 889 -11.63 9.79 -34.71
N PHE A 890 -12.76 9.53 -35.39
CA PHE A 890 -13.55 8.31 -35.18
C PHE A 890 -12.86 7.08 -35.76
N ASP A 891 -12.19 7.22 -36.90
CA ASP A 891 -11.34 6.16 -37.46
C ASP A 891 -10.18 5.83 -36.51
N GLY A 892 -9.50 6.87 -36.00
CA GLY A 892 -8.41 6.71 -35.04
C GLY A 892 -8.87 6.06 -33.73
N ALA A 893 -10.07 6.40 -33.26
CA ALA A 893 -10.68 5.81 -32.07
C ALA A 893 -11.02 4.32 -32.28
N LEU A 894 -11.65 3.97 -33.41
CA LEU A 894 -11.98 2.57 -33.74
C LEU A 894 -10.71 1.71 -33.77
N TYR A 895 -9.72 2.08 -34.59
CA TYR A 895 -8.55 1.23 -34.81
C TYR A 895 -7.63 1.16 -33.59
N MET A 896 -7.49 2.24 -32.81
CA MET A 896 -6.76 2.19 -31.54
C MET A 896 -7.43 1.24 -30.55
N THR A 897 -8.76 1.28 -30.43
CA THR A 897 -9.48 0.40 -29.51
C THR A 897 -9.45 -1.06 -29.98
N LEU A 898 -9.42 -1.31 -31.29
CA LEU A 898 -9.18 -2.65 -31.86
C LEU A 898 -7.76 -3.15 -31.58
N VAL A 899 -6.74 -2.29 -31.62
CA VAL A 899 -5.38 -2.65 -31.16
C VAL A 899 -5.44 -3.09 -29.70
N SER A 900 -6.05 -2.29 -28.81
CA SER A 900 -6.20 -2.66 -27.40
C SER A 900 -6.95 -3.98 -27.18
N LEU A 901 -8.01 -4.24 -27.96
CA LEU A 901 -8.81 -5.46 -27.86
C LEU A 901 -8.05 -6.72 -28.31
N PHE A 902 -7.17 -6.59 -29.30
CA PHE A 902 -6.43 -7.71 -29.90
C PHE A 902 -4.98 -7.84 -29.43
N SER A 903 -4.46 -6.87 -28.67
CA SER A 903 -3.16 -6.95 -28.01
C SER A 903 -3.11 -8.08 -26.96
N PRO A 904 -1.92 -8.64 -26.69
CA PRO A 904 -1.71 -9.55 -25.57
C PRO A 904 -2.20 -8.94 -24.24
N SER A 905 -2.95 -9.71 -23.45
CA SER A 905 -3.55 -9.26 -22.18
C SER A 905 -3.55 -10.38 -21.14
N ARG A 906 -3.96 -10.10 -19.90
CA ARG A 906 -3.94 -11.10 -18.79
C ARG A 906 -4.74 -12.37 -19.11
N HIS A 907 -5.88 -12.21 -19.79
CA HIS A 907 -6.77 -13.32 -20.15
C HIS A 907 -6.51 -13.88 -21.56
N PHE A 908 -5.78 -13.13 -22.40
CA PHE A 908 -5.34 -13.54 -23.74
C PHE A 908 -3.84 -13.29 -23.92
N PRO A 909 -2.96 -13.98 -23.19
CA PRO A 909 -1.51 -13.75 -23.28
C PRO A 909 -0.94 -14.28 -24.60
N ASP A 910 -1.52 -15.36 -25.14
CA ASP A 910 -1.08 -16.02 -26.36
C ASP A 910 -2.10 -15.80 -27.49
N LEU A 911 -1.65 -15.17 -28.58
CA LEU A 911 -2.48 -14.88 -29.75
C LEU A 911 -2.29 -15.95 -30.83
N SER A 912 -3.39 -16.37 -31.45
CA SER A 912 -3.35 -17.24 -32.63
C SER A 912 -2.83 -16.51 -33.86
N GLU A 913 -2.33 -17.23 -34.87
CA GLU A 913 -1.84 -16.61 -36.13
C GLU A 913 -2.87 -15.67 -36.79
N PRO A 914 -4.16 -16.02 -36.92
CA PRO A 914 -5.17 -15.10 -37.46
C PRO A 914 -5.33 -13.82 -36.62
N GLU A 915 -5.27 -13.93 -35.29
CA GLU A 915 -5.35 -12.78 -34.39
C GLU A 915 -4.11 -11.88 -34.48
N LEU A 916 -2.92 -12.47 -34.64
CA LEU A 916 -1.68 -11.72 -34.89
C LEU A 916 -1.74 -10.96 -36.21
N ARG A 917 -2.32 -11.56 -37.26
CA ARG A 917 -2.53 -10.89 -38.55
C ARG A 917 -3.54 -9.74 -38.45
N ASP A 918 -4.62 -9.93 -37.71
CA ASP A 918 -5.61 -8.88 -37.45
C ASP A 918 -5.00 -7.73 -36.63
N LEU A 919 -4.26 -8.04 -35.55
CA LEU A 919 -3.55 -7.05 -34.74
C LEU A 919 -2.54 -6.25 -35.56
N ALA A 920 -1.74 -6.92 -36.39
CA ALA A 920 -0.78 -6.25 -37.27
C ALA A 920 -1.48 -5.28 -38.24
N ARG A 921 -2.62 -5.70 -38.82
CA ARG A 921 -3.42 -4.84 -39.69
C ARG A 921 -3.94 -3.60 -38.94
N TYR A 922 -4.55 -3.79 -37.77
CA TYR A 922 -5.10 -2.70 -36.98
C TYR A 922 -4.03 -1.71 -36.51
N ALA A 923 -2.87 -2.22 -36.10
CA ALA A 923 -1.75 -1.40 -35.65
C ALA A 923 -1.13 -0.60 -36.81
N SER A 924 -0.92 -1.21 -37.98
CA SER A 924 -0.47 -0.50 -39.19
C SER A 924 -1.46 0.58 -39.62
N THR A 925 -2.76 0.29 -39.61
CA THR A 925 -3.79 1.30 -39.94
C THR A 925 -3.79 2.46 -38.94
N THR A 926 -3.66 2.18 -37.64
CA THR A 926 -3.58 3.22 -36.60
C THR A 926 -2.38 4.13 -36.83
N ILE A 927 -1.21 3.57 -37.13
CA ILE A 927 0.02 4.34 -37.39
C ILE A 927 -0.14 5.25 -38.62
N GLU A 928 -0.72 4.77 -39.71
CA GLU A 928 -0.96 5.61 -40.90
C GLU A 928 -1.96 6.73 -40.61
N LEU A 929 -3.05 6.46 -39.88
CA LEU A 929 -4.01 7.50 -39.47
C LEU A 929 -3.35 8.60 -38.63
N TYR A 930 -2.43 8.23 -37.73
CA TYR A 930 -1.70 9.17 -36.90
C TYR A 930 -0.66 9.94 -37.70
N ARG A 931 0.02 9.30 -38.66
CA ARG A 931 0.93 9.96 -39.61
C ARG A 931 0.21 11.01 -40.45
N GLU A 932 -0.93 10.66 -41.04
CA GLU A 932 -1.75 11.60 -41.81
C GLU A 932 -2.24 12.75 -40.93
N GLY A 933 -2.79 12.41 -39.75
CA GLY A 933 -3.23 13.40 -38.78
C GLY A 933 -2.11 14.36 -38.34
N PHE A 934 -0.89 13.86 -38.15
CA PHE A 934 0.26 14.68 -37.76
C PHE A 934 0.67 15.61 -38.90
N LYS A 935 0.80 15.06 -40.12
CA LYS A 935 1.18 15.80 -41.33
C LYS A 935 0.20 16.93 -41.64
N GLU A 936 -1.10 16.70 -41.41
CA GLU A 936 -2.16 17.67 -41.68
C GLU A 936 -2.43 18.62 -40.49
N GLY A 937 -1.69 18.51 -39.38
CA GLY A 937 -1.91 19.33 -38.18
C GLY A 937 -3.25 19.06 -37.49
N LYS A 938 -3.82 17.87 -37.67
CA LYS A 938 -5.09 17.43 -37.09
C LYS A 938 -4.93 16.72 -35.74
N LEU A 939 -3.72 16.30 -35.34
CA LEU A 939 -3.45 15.76 -34.00
C LEU A 939 -3.40 16.88 -32.95
N ARG A 940 -4.34 16.84 -32.00
CA ARG A 940 -4.56 17.92 -31.02
C ARG A 940 -4.41 17.47 -29.56
N PHE A 941 -4.40 16.16 -29.31
CA PHE A 941 -4.38 15.56 -27.98
C PHE A 941 -3.12 14.74 -27.75
N TYR A 942 -1.95 15.34 -27.90
CA TYR A 942 -0.65 14.65 -27.80
C TYR A 942 -0.50 13.79 -26.55
N TRP A 943 -1.00 14.27 -25.39
CA TRP A 943 -1.01 13.51 -24.13
C TRP A 943 -1.72 12.15 -24.22
N ARG A 944 -2.66 11.99 -25.14
CA ARG A 944 -3.40 10.75 -25.41
C ARG A 944 -2.91 10.03 -26.65
N THR A 945 -2.63 10.77 -27.72
CA THR A 945 -2.22 10.18 -28.99
C THR A 945 -0.79 9.62 -28.93
N THR A 946 0.11 10.19 -28.11
CA THR A 946 1.47 9.66 -27.96
C THR A 946 1.49 8.25 -27.33
N PRO A 947 0.83 7.99 -26.18
CA PRO A 947 0.70 6.63 -25.64
C PRO A 947 0.01 5.64 -26.60
N ASN A 948 -1.05 6.07 -27.29
CA ASN A 948 -1.77 5.20 -28.24
C ASN A 948 -0.90 4.78 -29.43
N LEU A 949 -0.11 5.71 -29.96
CA LEU A 949 0.81 5.44 -31.06
C LEU A 949 1.94 4.51 -30.60
N PHE A 950 2.47 4.73 -29.41
CA PHE A 950 3.44 3.82 -28.77
C PHE A 950 2.89 2.39 -28.66
N GLN A 951 1.67 2.23 -28.14
CA GLN A 951 1.01 0.93 -28.03
C GLN A 951 0.85 0.24 -29.39
N SER A 952 0.46 0.99 -30.43
CA SER A 952 0.33 0.47 -31.80
C SER A 952 1.68 0.03 -32.38
N GLY A 953 2.72 0.83 -32.18
CA GLY A 953 4.09 0.47 -32.57
C GLY A 953 4.56 -0.80 -31.86
N ALA A 954 4.38 -0.88 -30.55
CA ALA A 954 4.74 -2.07 -29.77
C ALA A 954 3.98 -3.31 -30.25
N ALA A 955 2.70 -3.17 -30.61
CA ALA A 955 1.87 -4.26 -31.16
C ALA A 955 2.45 -4.80 -32.47
N LEU A 956 2.91 -3.91 -33.36
CA LEU A 956 3.59 -4.34 -34.58
C LEU A 956 4.89 -5.08 -34.31
N VAL A 957 5.73 -4.57 -33.41
CA VAL A 957 6.98 -5.26 -33.02
C VAL A 957 6.68 -6.67 -32.50
N HIS A 958 5.64 -6.81 -31.67
CA HIS A 958 5.20 -8.12 -31.18
C HIS A 958 4.74 -9.03 -32.31
N CYS A 959 3.90 -8.54 -33.23
CA CYS A 959 3.42 -9.34 -34.35
C CYS A 959 4.57 -9.85 -35.22
N ILE A 960 5.56 -9.01 -35.52
CA ILE A 960 6.72 -9.39 -36.33
C ILE A 960 7.52 -10.49 -35.63
N LYS A 961 7.82 -10.33 -34.33
CA LYS A 961 8.56 -11.35 -33.56
C LYS A 961 7.79 -12.68 -33.50
N SER A 962 6.51 -12.64 -33.13
CA SER A 962 5.68 -13.83 -32.96
C SER A 962 5.42 -14.59 -34.27
N LEU A 963 5.11 -13.89 -35.36
CA LEU A 963 4.90 -14.51 -36.67
C LEU A 963 6.20 -15.12 -37.24
N THR A 964 7.36 -14.48 -36.98
CA THR A 964 8.66 -15.03 -37.36
C THR A 964 8.97 -16.32 -36.59
N LEU A 965 8.73 -16.34 -35.28
CA LEU A 965 8.91 -17.51 -34.43
C LEU A 965 7.98 -18.67 -34.82
N GLN A 966 6.75 -18.36 -35.23
CA GLN A 966 5.78 -19.33 -35.75
C GLN A 966 6.08 -19.82 -37.18
N ARG A 967 7.11 -19.26 -37.85
CA ARG A 967 7.46 -19.53 -39.26
C ARG A 967 6.30 -19.28 -40.22
N SER A 968 5.42 -18.34 -39.88
CA SER A 968 4.31 -17.95 -40.74
C SER A 968 4.81 -17.13 -41.94
N VAL A 969 4.11 -17.19 -43.07
CA VAL A 969 4.46 -16.40 -44.27
C VAL A 969 3.76 -15.03 -44.22
N PHE A 970 4.54 -13.95 -44.18
CA PHE A 970 4.04 -12.57 -44.17
C PHE A 970 5.08 -11.57 -44.74
N ASP A 971 4.62 -10.38 -45.14
CA ASP A 971 5.48 -9.30 -45.65
C ASP A 971 6.15 -8.55 -44.48
N VAL A 972 7.33 -9.04 -44.09
CA VAL A 972 8.13 -8.46 -42.99
C VAL A 972 8.53 -7.01 -43.30
N ASP A 973 8.81 -6.68 -44.56
CA ASP A 973 9.31 -5.36 -44.96
C ASP A 973 8.20 -4.31 -44.94
N ALA A 974 6.96 -4.66 -45.29
CA ALA A 974 5.81 -3.80 -45.06
C ALA A 974 5.62 -3.44 -43.58
N LEU A 975 5.69 -4.42 -42.67
CA LEU A 975 5.51 -4.16 -41.25
C LEU A 975 6.67 -3.35 -40.65
N LYS A 976 7.92 -3.63 -41.07
CA LYS A 976 9.09 -2.82 -40.69
C LYS A 976 8.97 -1.36 -41.14
N ARG A 977 8.42 -1.10 -42.34
CA ARG A 977 8.13 0.27 -42.80
C ARG A 977 7.13 0.97 -41.88
N SER A 978 6.06 0.29 -41.45
CA SER A 978 5.10 0.85 -40.48
C SER A 978 5.77 1.15 -39.12
N VAL A 979 6.69 0.31 -38.64
CA VAL A 979 7.47 0.59 -37.42
C VAL A 979 8.31 1.85 -37.57
N SER A 980 9.00 2.04 -38.71
CA SER A 980 9.77 3.26 -38.99
C SER A 980 8.89 4.52 -39.07
N VAL A 981 7.68 4.40 -39.65
CA VAL A 981 6.69 5.48 -39.65
C VAL A 981 6.28 5.83 -38.22
N CYS A 982 6.01 4.83 -37.38
CA CYS A 982 5.64 5.03 -35.98
C CYS A 982 6.71 5.83 -35.21
N SER A 983 7.99 5.44 -35.31
CA SER A 983 9.11 6.16 -34.68
C SER A 983 9.19 7.62 -35.18
N THR A 984 9.07 7.83 -36.49
CA THR A 984 9.09 9.18 -37.09
C THR A 984 8.00 10.09 -36.53
N VAL A 985 6.78 9.57 -36.39
CA VAL A 985 5.65 10.34 -35.88
C VAL A 985 5.79 10.58 -34.36
N LEU A 986 6.26 9.58 -33.59
CA LEU A 986 6.54 9.76 -32.15
C LEU A 986 7.57 10.85 -31.90
N TRP A 987 8.64 10.92 -32.70
CA TRP A 987 9.62 12.01 -32.65
C TRP A 987 8.97 13.38 -32.84
N GLY A 988 8.18 13.55 -33.91
CA GLY A 988 7.49 14.81 -34.18
C GLY A 988 6.44 15.18 -33.12
N MET A 989 5.81 14.20 -32.48
CA MET A 989 4.86 14.42 -31.39
C MET A 989 5.55 14.82 -30.09
N ALA A 990 6.70 14.21 -29.75
CA ALA A 990 7.47 14.51 -28.55
C ALA A 990 8.03 15.96 -28.56
N GLU A 991 8.36 16.50 -29.73
CA GLU A 991 8.74 17.92 -29.87
C GLU A 991 7.61 18.88 -29.46
N ARG A 992 6.36 18.50 -29.73
CA ARG A 992 5.17 19.32 -29.40
C ARG A 992 4.60 19.04 -28.01
N TYR A 993 5.02 17.93 -27.40
CA TYR A 993 4.57 17.46 -26.10
C TYR A 993 5.75 16.82 -25.36
N SER A 994 6.46 17.64 -24.59
CA SER A 994 7.68 17.25 -23.88
C SER A 994 7.54 15.97 -23.03
N PRO A 995 6.44 15.76 -22.26
CA PRO A 995 6.28 14.49 -21.52
C PRO A 995 6.16 13.24 -22.41
N GLY A 996 5.97 13.43 -23.73
CA GLY A 996 5.94 12.36 -24.72
C GLY A 996 7.31 11.77 -25.08
N THR A 997 8.42 12.41 -24.69
CA THR A 997 9.78 11.93 -24.99
C THR A 997 10.04 10.54 -24.44
N VAL A 998 9.49 10.21 -23.27
CA VAL A 998 9.60 8.87 -22.65
C VAL A 998 9.08 7.78 -23.57
N TYR A 999 7.93 8.00 -24.23
CA TYR A 999 7.35 7.02 -25.17
C TYR A 999 8.18 6.88 -26.44
N ARG A 1000 8.73 7.99 -26.96
CA ARG A 1000 9.63 7.98 -28.11
C ARG A 1000 10.90 7.17 -27.80
N ASP A 1001 11.55 7.46 -26.68
CA ASP A 1001 12.83 6.85 -26.30
C ASP A 1001 12.66 5.34 -26.07
N ARG A 1002 11.61 4.94 -25.35
CA ARG A 1002 11.25 3.52 -25.17
C ARG A 1002 10.89 2.82 -26.48
N PHE A 1003 10.25 3.51 -27.42
CA PHE A 1003 9.92 2.92 -28.71
C PHE A 1003 11.15 2.70 -29.58
N ASP A 1004 12.11 3.63 -29.56
CA ASP A 1004 13.36 3.49 -30.31
C ASP A 1004 14.20 2.32 -29.75
N GLU A 1005 14.25 2.13 -28.42
CA GLU A 1005 14.82 0.92 -27.79
C GLU A 1005 14.13 -0.36 -28.31
N LEU A 1006 12.80 -0.38 -28.31
CA LEU A 1006 12.02 -1.53 -28.76
C LEU A 1006 12.22 -1.82 -30.25
N SER A 1007 12.20 -0.79 -31.09
CA SER A 1007 12.40 -0.90 -32.53
C SER A 1007 13.81 -1.40 -32.85
N ALA A 1008 14.83 -0.98 -32.09
CA ALA A 1008 16.20 -1.46 -32.27
C ALA A 1008 16.30 -2.98 -32.05
N SER A 1009 15.58 -3.52 -31.05
CA SER A 1009 15.55 -4.97 -30.74
C SER A 1009 14.97 -5.87 -31.85
N MET A 1010 14.36 -5.29 -32.89
CA MET A 1010 13.87 -6.06 -34.04
C MET A 1010 14.99 -6.47 -35.01
N SER A 1011 16.12 -5.76 -34.96
CA SER A 1011 17.25 -5.96 -35.88
C SER A 1011 17.91 -7.33 -35.68
N ASP A 1012 17.91 -7.83 -34.43
CA ASP A 1012 18.54 -9.09 -34.03
C ASP A 1012 17.78 -10.34 -34.52
N VAL A 1013 16.49 -10.22 -34.81
CA VAL A 1013 15.62 -11.34 -35.23
C VAL A 1013 15.76 -11.65 -36.73
N ALA A 1014 16.25 -10.70 -37.52
CA ALA A 1014 16.35 -10.85 -38.98
C ALA A 1014 17.62 -11.57 -39.46
N THR A 1015 18.64 -11.68 -38.61
CA THR A 1015 19.94 -12.28 -38.96
C THR A 1015 19.95 -13.81 -38.97
N ASP A 1016 19.01 -14.46 -38.26
CA ASP A 1016 19.03 -15.93 -38.05
C ASP A 1016 18.17 -16.77 -39.01
N LEU A 1017 17.49 -16.15 -39.99
CA LEU A 1017 16.67 -16.86 -40.98
C LEU A 1017 16.95 -16.43 -42.43
N SER A 1018 18.18 -16.02 -42.72
CA SER A 1018 18.67 -15.90 -44.10
C SER A 1018 18.88 -17.28 -44.74
N PHE A 1019 17.78 -18.00 -44.97
CA PHE A 1019 17.73 -19.09 -45.94
C PHE A 1019 16.43 -18.98 -46.76
N GLU A 1020 16.65 -18.51 -48.00
CA GLU A 1020 15.87 -18.72 -49.22
C GLU A 1020 14.33 -18.73 -49.11
N ILE A 1021 13.71 -17.59 -49.45
CA ILE A 1021 12.47 -17.61 -50.23
C ILE A 1021 12.78 -16.92 -51.56
N SER A 1022 12.61 -17.70 -52.63
CA SER A 1022 12.76 -17.35 -54.04
C SER A 1022 12.07 -16.03 -54.41
N ASP A 1023 12.73 -15.27 -55.29
CA ASP A 1023 12.34 -13.98 -55.91
C ASP A 1023 11.05 -14.01 -56.77
N ASP A 1024 10.15 -14.98 -56.59
CA ASP A 1024 8.97 -15.14 -57.46
C ASP A 1024 7.66 -15.20 -56.64
N PHE A 1025 7.22 -14.06 -56.10
CA PHE A 1025 5.79 -13.82 -55.85
C PHE A 1025 5.48 -12.31 -55.90
N PRO A 1026 4.63 -11.83 -56.85
CA PRO A 1026 4.39 -10.41 -57.02
C PRO A 1026 3.33 -9.91 -56.03
N PHE A 1027 3.74 -9.13 -55.03
CA PHE A 1027 2.86 -8.16 -54.37
C PHE A 1027 3.39 -6.74 -54.62
N GLY A 1028 3.32 -6.35 -55.90
CA GLY A 1028 3.33 -4.95 -56.29
C GLY A 1028 1.90 -4.46 -56.47
N GLN A 1029 1.62 -3.30 -55.87
CA GLN A 1029 0.47 -2.42 -56.15
C GLN A 1029 -0.92 -2.90 -55.71
N PHE A 1030 -1.27 -2.60 -54.45
CA PHE A 1030 -2.63 -2.16 -54.16
C PHE A 1030 -2.58 -0.73 -53.61
N SER A 1031 -2.86 0.22 -54.50
CA SER A 1031 -3.37 1.53 -54.11
C SER A 1031 -4.63 1.30 -53.29
N ILE A 1032 -4.65 1.82 -52.06
CA ILE A 1032 -5.83 1.83 -51.20
C ILE A 1032 -6.95 2.56 -51.97
N PRO A 1033 -8.07 1.91 -52.32
CA PRO A 1033 -9.22 2.64 -52.81
C PRO A 1033 -9.92 3.32 -51.62
N PRO A 1034 -10.43 4.55 -51.79
CA PRO A 1034 -11.25 5.18 -50.75
C PRO A 1034 -12.49 4.31 -50.51
N LEU A 1035 -12.78 3.99 -49.25
CA LEU A 1035 -14.02 3.29 -48.89
C LEU A 1035 -15.21 4.19 -49.26
N ASP A 1036 -15.94 3.80 -50.30
CA ASP A 1036 -17.27 4.33 -50.62
C ASP A 1036 -18.30 3.60 -49.74
N LEU A 1037 -18.90 4.35 -48.82
CA LEU A 1037 -19.85 3.87 -47.81
C LEU A 1037 -21.33 4.05 -48.24
N ASN A 1038 -21.63 4.20 -49.53
CA ASN A 1038 -23.00 4.14 -50.02
C ASN A 1038 -23.27 2.81 -50.72
N GLY A 1039 -24.01 1.93 -50.03
CA GLY A 1039 -24.28 0.57 -50.49
C GLY A 1039 -25.01 0.51 -51.85
N THR A 1040 -24.66 -0.49 -52.65
CA THR A 1040 -25.58 -1.48 -53.29
C THR A 1040 -24.80 -2.41 -54.22
N ALA A 1041 -25.16 -3.71 -54.18
CA ALA A 1041 -24.68 -4.84 -55.00
C ALA A 1041 -23.26 -5.35 -54.66
N GLY A 1042 -22.99 -6.63 -54.38
CA GLY A 1042 -23.81 -7.83 -54.53
C GLY A 1042 -22.91 -9.01 -54.93
N ILE A 1043 -22.20 -9.59 -53.97
CA ILE A 1043 -21.63 -10.96 -54.02
C ILE A 1043 -21.61 -11.35 -52.53
N TRP A 1044 -22.62 -12.00 -51.96
CA TRP A 1044 -23.02 -13.39 -52.14
C TRP A 1044 -24.50 -13.53 -51.76
N THR A 1045 -25.31 -14.22 -52.57
CA THR A 1045 -26.63 -14.72 -52.17
C THR A 1045 -26.79 -16.18 -52.53
N SER A 1046 -27.64 -16.83 -51.72
CA SER A 1046 -28.21 -18.19 -51.79
C SER A 1046 -27.29 -19.33 -51.31
N THR A 1047 -27.63 -20.17 -50.33
CA THR A 1047 -28.87 -20.47 -49.58
C THR A 1047 -28.49 -21.40 -48.40
N PRO A 1048 -29.31 -21.51 -47.33
CA PRO A 1048 -28.91 -22.13 -46.04
C PRO A 1048 -29.19 -23.64 -45.99
N PRO A 1049 -28.46 -24.44 -45.18
CA PRO A 1049 -28.94 -25.74 -44.73
C PRO A 1049 -29.67 -25.61 -43.38
N THR A 1050 -30.98 -25.79 -43.47
CA THR A 1050 -31.86 -26.56 -42.56
C THR A 1050 -31.32 -26.97 -41.18
N LEU A 1051 -32.00 -26.46 -40.16
CA LEU A 1051 -32.13 -27.06 -38.82
C LEU A 1051 -32.65 -28.50 -38.93
N ASP A 1052 -31.94 -29.45 -38.29
CA ASP A 1052 -32.48 -30.76 -37.94
C ASP A 1052 -32.89 -30.73 -36.45
N PRO A 1053 -34.17 -30.99 -36.11
CA PRO A 1053 -34.71 -30.85 -34.77
C PRO A 1053 -34.83 -32.19 -34.03
N TRP A 1054 -33.85 -32.51 -33.18
CA TRP A 1054 -33.97 -33.46 -32.05
C TRP A 1054 -33.11 -32.90 -30.92
N ILE A 1055 -33.58 -32.02 -30.02
CA ILE A 1055 -34.57 -32.19 -28.94
C ILE A 1055 -34.23 -33.39 -28.04
N PHE A 1056 -33.67 -33.07 -26.87
CA PHE A 1056 -33.87 -33.63 -25.54
C PHE A 1056 -34.14 -35.14 -25.41
N ASP A 1057 -33.24 -35.86 -24.71
CA ASP A 1057 -33.64 -36.73 -23.59
C ASP A 1057 -32.45 -36.97 -22.63
N PRO A 1058 -32.68 -37.09 -21.30
CA PRO A 1058 -31.68 -36.99 -20.25
C PRO A 1058 -31.21 -38.37 -19.76
N THR A 1059 -29.90 -38.48 -19.57
CA THR A 1059 -29.25 -39.44 -18.67
C THR A 1059 -28.13 -38.75 -17.93
#